data_AF-A0A928MB07-F1
#
_entry.id   AF-A0A928MB07-F1
#
_cell.length_a   1.000
_cell.length_b   1.000
_cell.length_c   1.000
_cell.angle_alpha   90.00
_cell.angle_beta   90.00
_cell.angle_gamma   90.00
#
_symmetry.space_group_name_H-M   'P 1'
#
loop_
_entity.id
_entity.type
_entity.pdbx_description
1 polymer ?
#
loop_
_entity_poly.entity_id
_entity_poly.type
_entity_poly.pdbx_seq_one_letter_code
_entity_poly.pdbx_strand_id
1 'polypeptide(L)'
;MVQQKQAKRKRDIKTKLMAAICMLMVSAIMMISSTYAWFTLSTAPEVTGITTAVGANGNLEMALLPKDGSVDSITSAAGDSVKDVELKNVTWGNLVDLSDSTVYGLDKITLFPSELNAATEDAEKNPLTLAEALLKTPTYGADGRVSELVANTFTGYYDSQNGSFAPVDDYGVRAVGTASGMTDRQLSYRNARSAANTAKALAATQASQSLKANGSALANIAIEHGMGSATESYDATDVAALRAIIDDLQGTDKKVGVLEQIEKAYLQYILAYAASAATGTNDAVWTGVKSAVEVDGATLSSVTTALTNAGAQLPAAVSTGIAKYDQSVVDVATAHTKLQVLEATLETNPDATFTWSEISTAMTPLANPSAMKLNGYEVSEVKQNLGAVVSSVTSMGGLVVTMSTGGGVYADIADQSGDYTASITIDRVEYNGIELENMEARMNTASGVVPSHLTQIGAAVEAAKAPAGATDGTLPISDMYGYVIDLAFRTNAAESNLLLQQDAVDRIYTDNTNEETMGHGSTMTFKSTDSATFNDNQVLALMGAIRIVFFDPGAGNKVIATAKLDTANAAMDENGWTAEMYLYTKTAGGTTTEYVAATTEQVTAAKNNEEGAAKLYVQSIANEETTYVEANADQIAAGTGLFVEKTTTTAAGEQKIENNAIMPLTQNTAHKLSVLVYLDGNVVGNDDVAATAATSMTGKMNLQFASSANLVPMEYAALNIPAANAGGENP
;
A
#
# COMPACT_ATOMS: atom_id res chain seq x y z
N MET A 1 -85.19 -38.23 -6.71
CA MET A 1 -84.15 -38.51 -5.67
C MET A 1 -82.76 -38.86 -6.23
N VAL A 2 -82.62 -39.39 -7.46
CA VAL A 2 -81.30 -39.77 -8.03
C VAL A 2 -80.45 -38.56 -8.48
N GLN A 3 -81.07 -37.51 -9.03
CA GLN A 3 -80.32 -36.32 -9.48
C GLN A 3 -79.77 -35.45 -8.34
N GLN A 4 -80.45 -35.39 -7.18
CA GLN A 4 -79.95 -34.66 -6.00
C GLN A 4 -78.73 -35.35 -5.34
N LYS A 5 -78.64 -36.69 -5.39
CA LYS A 5 -77.46 -37.43 -4.91
C LYS A 5 -76.23 -37.21 -5.79
N GLN A 6 -76.39 -37.11 -7.11
CA GLN A 6 -75.27 -36.83 -8.03
C GLN A 6 -74.76 -35.37 -7.93
N ALA A 7 -75.66 -34.40 -7.73
CA ALA A 7 -75.26 -33.00 -7.51
C ALA A 7 -74.51 -32.80 -6.18
N LYS A 8 -74.95 -33.47 -5.11
CA LYS A 8 -74.27 -33.42 -3.79
C LYS A 8 -72.89 -34.07 -3.82
N ARG A 9 -72.72 -35.18 -4.54
CA ARG A 9 -71.43 -35.88 -4.72
C ARG A 9 -70.43 -35.07 -5.58
N LYS A 10 -70.90 -34.41 -6.65
CA LYS A 10 -70.05 -33.51 -7.46
C LYS A 10 -69.62 -32.25 -6.68
N ARG A 11 -70.48 -31.72 -5.82
CA ARG A 11 -70.14 -30.57 -4.96
C ARG A 11 -69.10 -30.95 -3.90
N ASP A 12 -69.28 -32.11 -3.26
CA ASP A 12 -68.35 -32.64 -2.24
C ASP A 12 -66.94 -32.95 -2.82
N ILE A 13 -66.88 -33.50 -4.04
CA ILE A 13 -65.60 -33.70 -4.76
C ILE A 13 -64.95 -32.36 -5.12
N LYS A 14 -65.71 -31.36 -5.58
CA LYS A 14 -65.16 -30.02 -5.88
C LYS A 14 -64.62 -29.31 -4.63
N THR A 15 -65.30 -29.44 -3.49
CA THR A 15 -64.83 -28.86 -2.23
C THR A 15 -63.55 -29.55 -1.74
N LYS A 16 -63.46 -30.89 -1.84
CA LYS A 16 -62.24 -31.65 -1.50
C LYS A 16 -61.08 -31.34 -2.46
N LEU A 17 -61.37 -31.16 -3.74
CA LEU A 17 -60.37 -30.77 -4.74
C LEU A 17 -59.85 -29.35 -4.49
N MET A 18 -60.73 -28.39 -4.16
CA MET A 18 -60.26 -27.05 -3.81
C MET A 18 -59.52 -27.00 -2.48
N ALA A 19 -59.91 -27.80 -1.48
CA ALA A 19 -59.13 -27.93 -0.25
C ALA A 19 -57.72 -28.49 -0.52
N ALA A 20 -57.60 -29.49 -1.41
CA ALA A 20 -56.31 -30.04 -1.81
C ALA A 20 -55.46 -29.04 -2.60
N ILE A 21 -56.04 -28.27 -3.52
CA ILE A 21 -55.33 -27.23 -4.28
C ILE A 21 -54.89 -26.07 -3.37
N CYS A 22 -55.74 -25.66 -2.42
CA CYS A 22 -55.36 -24.65 -1.43
C CYS A 22 -54.24 -25.14 -0.50
N MET A 23 -54.29 -26.41 -0.06
CA MET A 23 -53.21 -27.00 0.73
C MET A 23 -51.91 -27.14 -0.08
N LEU A 24 -52.00 -27.46 -1.37
CA LEU A 24 -50.84 -27.50 -2.28
C LEU A 24 -50.27 -26.10 -2.54
N MET A 25 -51.11 -25.08 -2.65
CA MET A 25 -50.65 -23.68 -2.72
C MET A 25 -50.00 -23.22 -1.42
N VAL A 26 -50.56 -23.55 -0.26
CA VAL A 26 -49.94 -23.19 1.04
C VAL A 26 -48.63 -23.94 1.22
N SER A 27 -48.55 -25.21 0.83
CA SER A 27 -47.30 -25.99 0.78
C SER A 27 -46.28 -25.36 -0.18
N ALA A 28 -46.68 -24.92 -1.37
CA ALA A 28 -45.80 -24.30 -2.33
C ALA A 28 -45.33 -22.92 -1.85
N ILE A 29 -46.21 -22.11 -1.25
CA ILE A 29 -45.86 -20.82 -0.66
C ILE A 29 -44.93 -21.02 0.54
N MET A 30 -45.17 -22.03 1.39
CA MET A 30 -44.25 -22.36 2.48
C MET A 30 -42.93 -22.93 1.97
N MET A 31 -42.91 -23.72 0.90
CA MET A 31 -41.68 -24.20 0.27
C MET A 31 -40.88 -23.03 -0.32
N ILE A 32 -41.55 -22.09 -0.99
CA ILE A 32 -40.93 -20.88 -1.54
C ILE A 32 -40.44 -19.97 -0.40
N SER A 33 -41.21 -19.76 0.67
CA SER A 33 -40.78 -18.90 1.80
C SER A 33 -39.69 -19.53 2.66
N SER A 34 -39.66 -20.87 2.78
CA SER A 34 -38.56 -21.58 3.46
C SER A 34 -37.29 -21.55 2.62
N THR A 35 -37.43 -21.68 1.30
CA THR A 35 -36.31 -21.51 0.36
C THR A 35 -35.83 -20.05 0.34
N TYR A 36 -36.73 -19.08 0.43
CA TYR A 36 -36.39 -17.66 0.50
C TYR A 36 -35.73 -17.28 1.84
N ALA A 37 -36.21 -17.82 2.95
CA ALA A 37 -35.57 -17.66 4.27
C ALA A 37 -34.17 -18.30 4.31
N TRP A 38 -33.99 -19.44 3.65
CA TRP A 38 -32.70 -20.11 3.44
C TRP A 38 -31.75 -19.27 2.58
N PHE A 39 -32.23 -18.68 1.48
CA PHE A 39 -31.46 -17.73 0.66
C PHE A 39 -31.06 -16.45 1.42
N THR A 40 -31.83 -16.03 2.42
CA THR A 40 -31.51 -14.87 3.27
C THR A 40 -30.76 -15.18 4.55
N LEU A 41 -30.61 -16.46 4.94
CA LEU A 41 -29.86 -16.89 6.13
C LEU A 41 -28.42 -17.33 5.80
N SER A 42 -28.10 -17.65 4.55
CA SER A 42 -26.72 -17.89 4.08
C SER A 42 -25.94 -16.59 3.83
N THR A 43 -26.27 -15.51 4.55
CA THR A 43 -25.60 -14.20 4.38
C THR A 43 -24.24 -14.22 5.07
N ALA A 44 -23.23 -14.55 4.26
CA ALA A 44 -21.79 -14.40 4.44
C ALA A 44 -21.02 -15.66 4.92
N PRO A 45 -20.03 -16.16 4.15
CA PRO A 45 -19.06 -17.14 4.62
C PRO A 45 -18.16 -16.53 5.69
N GLU A 46 -17.85 -17.34 6.71
CA GLU A 46 -17.02 -16.96 7.84
C GLU A 46 -15.83 -17.92 7.98
N VAL A 47 -14.62 -17.36 7.95
CA VAL A 47 -13.36 -18.06 8.27
C VAL A 47 -12.82 -17.53 9.60
N THR A 48 -12.59 -18.40 10.60
CA THR A 48 -12.24 -17.98 11.98
C THR A 48 -10.98 -18.68 12.54
N GLY A 49 -10.55 -18.32 13.75
CA GLY A 49 -9.55 -19.11 14.50
C GLY A 49 -8.11 -19.02 13.99
N ILE A 50 -7.74 -17.91 13.35
CA ILE A 50 -6.45 -17.72 12.67
C ILE A 50 -5.31 -17.62 13.69
N THR A 51 -4.31 -18.50 13.62
CA THR A 51 -3.02 -18.33 14.34
C THR A 51 -1.91 -18.08 13.32
N THR A 52 -1.05 -17.09 13.58
CA THR A 52 0.06 -16.75 12.66
C THR A 52 1.43 -16.86 13.32
N ALA A 53 2.41 -17.42 12.61
CA ALA A 53 3.82 -17.27 12.92
C ALA A 53 4.56 -16.72 11.69
N VAL A 54 5.53 -15.83 11.92
CA VAL A 54 6.34 -15.24 10.86
C VAL A 54 7.82 -15.50 11.10
N GLY A 55 8.53 -16.07 10.12
CA GLY A 55 9.96 -16.40 10.23
C GLY A 55 10.86 -15.73 9.19
N ALA A 56 12.14 -15.50 9.54
CA ALA A 56 13.19 -14.98 8.65
C ALA A 56 14.44 -15.90 8.63
N ASN A 57 15.18 -15.92 7.52
CA ASN A 57 16.40 -16.73 7.35
C ASN A 57 17.69 -15.91 7.59
N GLY A 58 18.59 -16.43 8.44
CA GLY A 58 20.04 -16.15 8.45
C GLY A 58 20.45 -14.67 8.54
N ASN A 59 20.64 -14.03 7.38
CA ASN A 59 21.07 -12.64 7.24
C ASN A 59 19.93 -11.61 7.33
N LEU A 60 18.69 -12.08 7.37
CA LEU A 60 17.48 -11.28 7.47
C LEU A 60 17.02 -11.24 8.94
N GLU A 61 16.88 -10.03 9.46
CA GLU A 61 16.20 -9.78 10.73
C GLU A 61 14.84 -9.16 10.48
N MET A 62 13.89 -9.50 11.34
CA MET A 62 12.50 -9.08 11.27
C MET A 62 11.98 -8.71 12.66
N ALA A 63 11.06 -7.76 12.69
CA ALA A 63 10.30 -7.36 13.87
C ALA A 63 8.87 -6.98 13.47
N LEU A 64 7.94 -7.01 14.43
CA LEU A 64 6.65 -6.36 14.33
C LEU A 64 6.86 -4.84 14.44
N LEU A 65 6.22 -4.06 13.57
CA LEU A 65 6.26 -2.60 13.65
C LEU A 65 5.68 -2.14 15.00
N PRO A 66 6.40 -1.28 15.76
CA PRO A 66 5.85 -0.65 16.96
C PRO A 66 4.63 0.21 16.62
N LYS A 67 3.78 0.49 17.61
CA LYS A 67 2.51 1.22 17.42
C LYS A 67 2.67 2.57 16.71
N ASP A 68 3.78 3.27 16.94
CA ASP A 68 4.10 4.55 16.31
C ASP A 68 4.60 4.41 14.86
N GLY A 69 4.79 3.19 14.36
CA GLY A 69 5.32 2.88 13.04
C GLY A 69 6.79 3.24 12.84
N SER A 70 7.51 3.61 13.90
CA SER A 70 8.90 4.00 13.83
C SER A 70 9.79 2.75 13.78
N VAL A 71 10.67 2.68 12.78
CA VAL A 71 11.69 1.62 12.70
C VAL A 71 12.90 1.92 13.59
N ASP A 72 13.10 3.20 13.96
CA ASP A 72 14.23 3.65 14.78
C ASP A 72 14.06 3.27 16.25
N SER A 73 12.83 3.00 16.68
CA SER A 73 12.54 2.53 18.05
C SER A 73 12.78 1.03 18.23
N ILE A 74 13.03 0.28 17.15
CA ILE A 74 13.27 -1.17 17.19
C ILE A 74 14.74 -1.42 17.56
N THR A 75 14.97 -2.00 18.73
CA THR A 75 16.32 -2.28 19.26
C THR A 75 16.71 -3.75 19.10
N SER A 76 18.01 -4.02 19.24
CA SER A 76 18.57 -5.37 19.40
C SER A 76 19.52 -5.39 20.60
N ALA A 77 19.25 -6.23 21.58
CA ALA A 77 20.05 -6.42 22.78
C ALA A 77 20.16 -7.90 23.18
N ALA A 78 21.26 -8.25 23.85
CA ALA A 78 21.45 -9.59 24.40
C ALA A 78 20.35 -9.88 25.44
N GLY A 79 19.60 -10.97 25.23
CA GLY A 79 18.47 -11.35 26.08
C GLY A 79 17.09 -10.93 25.56
N ASP A 80 17.00 -10.26 24.40
CA ASP A 80 15.70 -9.93 23.80
C ASP A 80 14.85 -11.17 23.45
N SER A 81 15.51 -12.31 23.18
CA SER A 81 14.85 -13.59 22.89
C SER A 81 14.10 -14.23 24.07
N VAL A 82 14.35 -13.79 25.31
CA VAL A 82 13.69 -14.33 26.52
C VAL A 82 12.60 -13.41 27.07
N LYS A 83 12.31 -12.28 26.39
CA LYS A 83 11.22 -11.38 26.75
C LYS A 83 9.85 -12.00 26.49
N ASP A 84 8.83 -11.47 27.14
CA ASP A 84 7.42 -11.77 26.84
C ASP A 84 7.10 -11.46 25.37
N VAL A 85 6.17 -12.22 24.79
CA VAL A 85 5.93 -12.24 23.33
C VAL A 85 5.67 -10.85 22.74
N GLU A 86 4.93 -9.99 23.45
CA GLU A 86 4.62 -8.62 23.01
C GLU A 86 5.88 -7.76 22.88
N LEU A 87 6.78 -7.82 23.86
CA LEU A 87 8.04 -7.07 23.87
C LEU A 87 9.10 -7.71 22.97
N LYS A 88 9.08 -9.04 22.86
CA LYS A 88 9.99 -9.81 22.00
C LYS A 88 9.72 -9.50 20.53
N ASN A 89 8.45 -9.47 20.13
CA ASN A 89 8.06 -9.28 18.74
C ASN A 89 8.42 -7.89 18.19
N VAL A 90 8.56 -6.86 19.05
CA VAL A 90 8.97 -5.50 18.65
C VAL A 90 10.49 -5.26 18.74
N THR A 91 11.29 -6.33 18.79
CA THR A 91 12.76 -6.26 18.74
C THR A 91 13.28 -7.01 17.52
N TRP A 92 14.48 -6.66 17.04
CA TRP A 92 15.08 -7.34 15.89
C TRP A 92 15.40 -8.80 16.23
N GLY A 93 14.82 -9.72 15.47
CA GLY A 93 15.05 -11.16 15.61
C GLY A 93 14.76 -11.91 14.31
N ASN A 94 14.54 -13.23 14.42
CA ASN A 94 14.24 -14.10 13.27
C ASN A 94 12.84 -14.73 13.34
N LEU A 95 12.05 -14.40 14.36
CA LEU A 95 10.72 -14.93 14.61
C LEU A 95 9.82 -13.85 15.22
N VAL A 96 8.66 -13.66 14.60
CA VAL A 96 7.52 -12.94 15.18
C VAL A 96 6.42 -13.96 15.46
N ASP A 97 6.10 -14.15 16.74
CA ASP A 97 5.13 -15.15 17.20
C ASP A 97 3.80 -14.48 17.53
N LEU A 98 2.77 -14.72 16.71
CA LEU A 98 1.44 -14.14 16.88
C LEU A 98 0.42 -15.19 17.36
N SER A 99 0.89 -16.31 17.93
CA SER A 99 0.01 -17.39 18.39
C SER A 99 -0.71 -17.07 19.70
N ASP A 100 -0.24 -16.07 20.47
CA ASP A 100 -0.88 -15.65 21.72
C ASP A 100 -2.15 -14.82 21.45
N SER A 101 -3.30 -15.48 21.57
CA SER A 101 -4.63 -14.87 21.41
C SER A 101 -4.94 -13.81 22.46
N THR A 102 -4.28 -13.83 23.62
CA THR A 102 -4.49 -12.82 24.66
C THR A 102 -3.86 -11.48 24.31
N VAL A 103 -2.88 -11.48 23.40
CA VAL A 103 -2.15 -10.28 22.95
C VAL A 103 -2.70 -9.78 21.62
N TYR A 104 -2.86 -10.67 20.63
CA TYR A 104 -3.15 -10.27 19.25
C TYR A 104 -4.58 -10.59 18.78
N GLY A 105 -5.31 -11.43 19.49
CA GLY A 105 -6.72 -11.73 19.20
C GLY A 105 -7.02 -12.30 17.81
N LEU A 106 -6.01 -12.83 17.07
CA LEU A 106 -6.21 -13.32 15.70
C LEU A 106 -7.25 -14.46 15.60
N ASP A 107 -7.44 -15.23 16.67
CA ASP A 107 -8.48 -16.25 16.77
C ASP A 107 -9.91 -15.68 16.86
N LYS A 108 -10.03 -14.39 17.19
CA LYS A 108 -11.29 -13.63 17.26
C LYS A 108 -11.67 -12.95 15.94
N ILE A 109 -10.82 -13.06 14.92
CA ILE A 109 -11.08 -12.47 13.61
C ILE A 109 -11.87 -13.45 12.76
N THR A 110 -13.00 -12.99 12.26
CA THR A 110 -13.77 -13.64 11.20
C THR A 110 -13.46 -12.97 9.87
N LEU A 111 -13.28 -13.71 8.77
CA LEU A 111 -13.14 -13.15 7.43
C LEU A 111 -14.46 -13.26 6.67
N PHE A 112 -15.21 -12.16 6.62
CA PHE A 112 -16.34 -12.01 5.70
C PHE A 112 -15.85 -11.64 4.28
N PRO A 113 -16.62 -11.94 3.22
CA PRO A 113 -16.28 -11.54 1.86
C PRO A 113 -16.15 -10.04 1.72
N SER A 114 -15.07 -9.62 1.07
CA SER A 114 -14.79 -8.22 0.76
C SER A 114 -14.08 -8.09 -0.58
N GLU A 115 -13.99 -6.86 -1.06
CA GLU A 115 -13.20 -6.52 -2.24
C GLU A 115 -12.02 -5.63 -1.84
N LEU A 116 -10.85 -5.83 -2.45
CA LEU A 116 -9.70 -4.96 -2.26
C LEU A 116 -10.00 -3.53 -2.72
N ASN A 117 -9.74 -2.54 -1.87
CA ASN A 117 -9.89 -1.14 -2.26
C ASN A 117 -8.54 -0.57 -2.70
N ALA A 118 -8.23 -0.75 -3.98
CA ALA A 118 -7.02 -0.20 -4.58
C ALA A 118 -7.39 0.76 -5.72
N ALA A 119 -6.71 1.90 -5.79
CA ALA A 119 -6.77 2.78 -6.95
C ALA A 119 -5.81 2.24 -8.03
N THR A 120 -6.29 2.17 -9.27
CA THR A 120 -5.47 1.90 -10.44
C THR A 120 -4.78 3.18 -10.88
N GLU A 121 -3.47 3.30 -10.64
CA GLU A 121 -2.64 4.16 -11.48
C GLU A 121 -2.35 3.39 -12.78
N ASP A 122 -3.28 3.42 -13.73
CA ASP A 122 -3.06 2.96 -15.12
C ASP A 122 -2.85 1.44 -15.30
N ALA A 123 -3.60 0.81 -16.22
CA ALA A 123 -3.56 -0.65 -16.42
C ALA A 123 -2.20 -1.17 -16.98
N GLU A 124 -1.33 -0.26 -17.41
CA GLU A 124 0.02 -0.53 -17.92
C GLU A 124 1.14 -0.23 -16.90
N LYS A 125 0.83 0.37 -15.73
CA LYS A 125 1.82 0.81 -14.75
C LYS A 125 1.54 0.22 -13.38
N ASN A 126 2.23 -0.86 -13.07
CA ASN A 126 2.47 -1.22 -11.68
C ASN A 126 3.22 -0.04 -11.01
N PRO A 127 2.87 0.43 -9.80
CA PRO A 127 2.10 -0.32 -8.79
C PRO A 127 0.76 0.30 -8.34
N LEU A 128 -0.19 -0.57 -8.00
CA LEU A 128 -1.46 -0.24 -7.33
C LEU A 128 -1.20 0.43 -5.97
N THR A 129 -2.06 1.35 -5.55
CA THR A 129 -2.01 1.96 -4.21
C THR A 129 -3.30 1.65 -3.45
N LEU A 130 -3.19 1.13 -2.23
CA LEU A 130 -4.36 0.86 -1.39
C LEU A 130 -4.94 2.18 -0.86
N ALA A 131 -6.27 2.29 -0.91
CA ALA A 131 -6.98 3.35 -0.24
C ALA A 131 -6.96 3.15 1.28
N GLU A 132 -7.33 4.19 2.04
CA GLU A 132 -7.34 4.17 3.51
C GLU A 132 -8.27 3.10 4.09
N ALA A 133 -9.50 3.03 3.58
CA ALA A 133 -10.37 1.89 3.81
C ALA A 133 -9.86 0.74 2.93
N LEU A 134 -8.97 -0.10 3.49
CA LEU A 134 -8.23 -1.14 2.76
C LEU A 134 -9.13 -2.10 1.97
N LEU A 135 -10.35 -2.35 2.48
CA LEU A 135 -11.34 -3.24 1.89
C LEU A 135 -12.67 -2.50 1.69
N LYS A 136 -13.39 -2.88 0.63
CA LYS A 136 -14.79 -2.53 0.42
C LYS A 136 -15.66 -3.66 0.95
N THR A 137 -16.75 -3.30 1.63
CA THR A 137 -17.71 -4.27 2.17
C THR A 137 -19.03 -4.18 1.42
N PRO A 138 -19.77 -5.30 1.28
CA PRO A 138 -21.10 -5.27 0.71
C PRO A 138 -22.10 -4.64 1.70
N THR A 139 -22.97 -3.77 1.20
CA THR A 139 -24.23 -3.43 1.88
C THR A 139 -25.38 -4.21 1.25
N TYR A 140 -26.39 -4.53 2.05
CA TYR A 140 -27.49 -5.39 1.62
C TYR A 140 -28.79 -4.60 1.47
N GLY A 141 -29.49 -4.83 0.36
CA GLY A 141 -30.82 -4.28 0.12
C GLY A 141 -31.87 -4.91 1.03
N ALA A 142 -33.10 -4.38 1.00
CA ALA A 142 -34.23 -4.93 1.75
C ALA A 142 -34.58 -6.38 1.36
N ASP A 143 -34.07 -6.86 0.22
CA ASP A 143 -34.19 -8.22 -0.28
C ASP A 143 -33.01 -9.14 0.09
N GLY A 144 -32.04 -8.65 0.88
CA GLY A 144 -30.90 -9.41 1.39
C GLY A 144 -29.78 -9.64 0.37
N ARG A 145 -29.85 -9.05 -0.83
CA ARG A 145 -28.78 -9.11 -1.84
C ARG A 145 -27.83 -7.94 -1.70
N VAL A 146 -26.60 -8.11 -2.20
CA VAL A 146 -25.63 -7.02 -2.27
C VAL A 146 -26.21 -5.89 -3.13
N SER A 147 -26.35 -4.72 -2.53
CA SER A 147 -26.86 -3.50 -3.18
C SER A 147 -25.72 -2.67 -3.75
N GLU A 148 -24.65 -2.51 -2.98
CA GLU A 148 -23.45 -1.76 -3.35
C GLU A 148 -22.24 -2.25 -2.54
N LEU A 149 -21.04 -1.90 -3.01
CA LEU A 149 -19.78 -2.09 -2.29
C LEU A 149 -19.31 -0.74 -1.77
N VAL A 150 -19.11 -0.63 -0.46
CA VAL A 150 -18.80 0.63 0.22
C VAL A 150 -17.42 0.55 0.86
N ALA A 151 -16.64 1.61 0.69
CA ALA A 151 -15.34 1.78 1.33
C ALA A 151 -15.50 2.29 2.78
N ASN A 152 -15.85 1.39 3.70
CA ASN A 152 -16.18 1.70 5.10
C ASN A 152 -15.40 0.87 6.12
N THR A 153 -14.33 0.19 5.70
CA THR A 153 -13.48 -0.57 6.62
C THR A 153 -12.49 0.32 7.36
N PHE A 154 -12.15 -0.11 8.57
CA PHE A 154 -11.15 0.48 9.44
C PHE A 154 -10.19 -0.59 9.92
N THR A 155 -9.06 -0.15 10.47
CA THR A 155 -8.16 -1.02 11.20
C THR A 155 -8.25 -0.83 12.71
N GLY A 156 -8.02 -1.89 13.48
CA GLY A 156 -8.05 -1.81 14.94
C GLY A 156 -7.24 -2.90 15.64
N TYR A 157 -6.80 -2.60 16.85
CA TYR A 157 -5.96 -3.47 17.68
C TYR A 157 -6.81 -4.26 18.63
N TYR A 158 -6.37 -5.48 18.92
CA TYR A 158 -6.98 -6.25 19.98
C TYR A 158 -6.71 -5.60 21.34
N ASP A 159 -7.78 -5.20 22.02
CA ASP A 159 -7.76 -4.76 23.41
C ASP A 159 -8.14 -5.94 24.30
N SER A 160 -7.14 -6.52 24.95
CA SER A 160 -7.30 -7.67 25.83
C SER A 160 -8.14 -7.39 27.08
N GLN A 161 -8.25 -6.12 27.51
CA GLN A 161 -9.07 -5.75 28.66
C GLN A 161 -10.56 -5.79 28.31
N ASN A 162 -10.90 -5.35 27.10
CA ASN A 162 -12.27 -5.28 26.59
C ASN A 162 -12.67 -6.51 25.75
N GLY A 163 -11.70 -7.35 25.37
CA GLY A 163 -11.92 -8.54 24.53
C GLY A 163 -12.42 -8.19 23.14
N SER A 164 -11.97 -7.06 22.59
CA SER A 164 -12.55 -6.47 21.38
C SER A 164 -11.50 -5.71 20.57
N PHE A 165 -11.76 -5.48 19.29
CA PHE A 165 -10.83 -4.71 18.45
C PHE A 165 -11.15 -3.22 18.52
N ALA A 166 -10.31 -2.49 19.23
CA ALA A 166 -10.40 -1.05 19.35
C ALA A 166 -9.84 -0.39 18.08
N PRO A 167 -10.64 0.40 17.35
CA PRO A 167 -10.15 1.08 16.17
C PRO A 167 -9.17 2.19 16.54
N VAL A 168 -7.90 2.05 16.17
CA VAL A 168 -6.85 3.06 16.35
C VAL A 168 -5.91 3.06 15.14
N ASP A 169 -5.29 4.20 14.87
CA ASP A 169 -4.36 4.43 13.75
C ASP A 169 -2.91 4.05 14.12
N ASP A 170 -2.72 2.92 14.81
CA ASP A 170 -1.40 2.42 15.21
C ASP A 170 -0.88 1.36 14.19
N TYR A 171 0.38 0.92 14.33
CA TYR A 171 0.99 -0.21 13.59
C TYR A 171 1.26 -1.47 14.46
N GLY A 172 1.23 -2.64 13.81
CA GLY A 172 1.38 -3.95 14.46
C GLY A 172 0.43 -5.00 13.88
N VAL A 173 -0.39 -5.65 14.72
CA VAL A 173 -1.43 -6.59 14.26
C VAL A 173 -2.79 -5.95 14.34
N ARG A 174 -3.49 -5.88 13.21
CA ARG A 174 -4.75 -5.13 13.07
C ARG A 174 -5.85 -5.98 12.46
N ALA A 175 -7.04 -5.97 13.05
CA ALA A 175 -8.25 -6.42 12.35
C ALA A 175 -8.69 -5.33 11.36
N VAL A 176 -9.21 -5.74 10.21
CA VAL A 176 -9.82 -4.86 9.19
C VAL A 176 -11.32 -5.13 9.16
N GLY A 177 -12.15 -4.13 9.43
CA GLY A 177 -13.58 -4.34 9.46
C GLY A 177 -14.42 -3.09 9.69
N THR A 178 -15.73 -3.29 9.82
CA THR A 178 -16.69 -2.22 10.09
C THR A 178 -17.05 -2.20 11.57
N ALA A 179 -17.45 -1.03 12.06
CA ALA A 179 -18.00 -0.87 13.40
C ALA A 179 -19.53 -0.76 13.30
N SER A 180 -20.22 -1.85 13.64
CA SER A 180 -21.68 -1.93 13.68
C SER A 180 -22.24 -0.82 14.58
N GLY A 181 -23.18 -0.05 14.05
CA GLY A 181 -23.83 1.04 14.77
C GLY A 181 -23.26 2.43 14.52
N MET A 182 -22.23 2.57 13.66
CA MET A 182 -21.74 3.90 13.27
C MET A 182 -22.55 4.51 12.10
N THR A 183 -22.88 5.80 12.18
CA THR A 183 -23.49 6.55 11.06
C THR A 183 -22.42 6.97 10.05
N ASP A 184 -22.80 7.20 8.79
CA ASP A 184 -21.89 7.68 7.72
C ASP A 184 -21.09 8.92 8.12
N ARG A 185 -21.69 9.81 8.92
CA ARG A 185 -21.03 10.99 9.47
C ARG A 185 -19.92 10.63 10.46
N GLN A 186 -20.17 9.67 11.34
CA GLN A 186 -19.16 9.20 12.30
C GLN A 186 -18.03 8.45 11.60
N LEU A 187 -18.37 7.66 10.57
CA LEU A 187 -17.40 7.00 9.69
C LEU A 187 -16.52 8.02 8.96
N SER A 188 -17.14 9.02 8.33
CA SER A 188 -16.43 10.08 7.62
C SER A 188 -15.55 10.91 8.54
N TYR A 189 -15.99 11.23 9.76
CA TYR A 189 -15.15 11.89 10.77
C TYR A 189 -13.86 11.12 11.03
N ARG A 190 -13.97 9.80 11.24
CA ARG A 190 -12.85 8.93 11.58
C ARG A 190 -11.89 8.74 10.40
N ASN A 191 -12.42 8.38 9.23
CA ASN A 191 -11.62 8.20 8.02
C ASN A 191 -10.85 9.48 7.71
N ALA A 192 -11.53 10.63 7.71
CA ALA A 192 -10.89 11.89 7.39
C ALA A 192 -9.81 12.29 8.41
N ARG A 193 -9.91 11.88 9.66
CA ARG A 193 -8.85 12.11 10.64
C ARG A 193 -7.62 11.23 10.39
N SER A 194 -7.83 9.93 10.15
CA SER A 194 -6.76 8.98 9.82
C SER A 194 -6.04 9.36 8.52
N ALA A 195 -6.82 9.71 7.50
CA ALA A 195 -6.39 10.27 6.23
C ALA A 195 -5.48 11.48 6.42
N ALA A 196 -5.93 12.44 7.23
CA ALA A 196 -5.20 13.67 7.44
C ALA A 196 -3.87 13.46 8.17
N ASN A 197 -3.83 12.55 9.14
CA ASN A 197 -2.60 12.15 9.83
C ASN A 197 -1.62 11.46 8.89
N THR A 198 -2.11 10.53 8.07
CA THR A 198 -1.31 9.82 7.08
C THR A 198 -0.70 10.79 6.07
N ALA A 199 -1.51 11.67 5.48
CA ALA A 199 -1.05 12.67 4.52
C ALA A 199 -0.04 13.65 5.15
N LYS A 200 -0.27 14.08 6.39
CA LYS A 200 0.70 14.90 7.15
C LYS A 200 2.05 14.21 7.32
N ALA A 201 2.07 12.93 7.70
CA ALA A 201 3.29 12.16 7.87
C ALA A 201 4.02 11.91 6.54
N LEU A 202 3.26 11.64 5.48
CA LEU A 202 3.79 11.49 4.13
C LEU A 202 4.43 12.79 3.63
N ALA A 203 3.84 13.96 3.91
CA ALA A 203 4.43 15.24 3.53
C ALA A 203 5.85 15.42 4.12
N ALA A 204 6.03 15.19 5.42
CA ALA A 204 7.34 15.29 6.07
C ALA A 204 8.34 14.24 5.51
N THR A 205 7.85 13.02 5.29
CA THR A 205 8.67 11.92 4.76
C THR A 205 9.14 12.20 3.34
N GLN A 206 8.25 12.63 2.45
CA GLN A 206 8.57 12.96 1.07
C GLN A 206 9.49 14.19 0.97
N ALA A 207 9.29 15.19 1.84
CA ALA A 207 10.19 16.34 1.93
C ALA A 207 11.62 15.93 2.34
N SER A 208 11.75 15.05 3.35
CA SER A 208 13.04 14.48 3.74
C SER A 208 13.68 13.69 2.59
N GLN A 209 12.89 12.90 1.85
CA GLN A 209 13.39 12.15 0.69
C GLN A 209 13.86 13.06 -0.45
N SER A 210 13.14 14.15 -0.72
CA SER A 210 13.56 15.13 -1.73
C SER A 210 14.87 15.82 -1.34
N LEU A 211 15.04 16.19 -0.06
CA LEU A 211 16.32 16.68 0.46
C LEU A 211 17.42 15.63 0.40
N LYS A 212 17.12 14.35 0.66
CA LYS A 212 18.11 13.29 0.54
C LYS A 212 18.58 13.12 -0.91
N ALA A 213 17.68 13.26 -1.88
CA ALA A 213 17.98 13.12 -3.30
C ALA A 213 18.71 14.34 -3.87
N ASN A 214 18.28 15.55 -3.50
CA ASN A 214 18.70 16.79 -4.17
C ASN A 214 19.37 17.82 -3.23
N GLY A 215 19.40 17.55 -1.93
CA GLY A 215 19.90 18.48 -0.92
C GLY A 215 21.40 18.71 -0.98
N SER A 216 22.18 17.76 -1.52
CA SER A 216 23.61 17.95 -1.83
C SER A 216 23.82 19.11 -2.79
N ALA A 217 23.10 19.14 -3.92
CA ALA A 217 23.19 20.23 -4.89
C ALA A 217 22.73 21.55 -4.28
N LEU A 218 21.62 21.54 -3.54
CA LEU A 218 21.11 22.73 -2.86
C LEU A 218 22.10 23.31 -1.84
N ALA A 219 22.73 22.44 -1.05
CA ALA A 219 23.74 22.82 -0.06
C ALA A 219 25.02 23.31 -0.75
N ASN A 220 25.46 22.67 -1.83
CA ASN A 220 26.61 23.10 -2.62
C ASN A 220 26.40 24.52 -3.15
N ILE A 221 25.26 24.81 -3.79
CA ILE A 221 24.93 26.15 -4.30
C ILE A 221 24.94 27.19 -3.16
N ALA A 222 24.32 26.87 -2.01
CA ALA A 222 24.26 27.78 -0.85
C ALA A 222 25.64 28.04 -0.22
N ILE A 223 26.45 26.99 -0.06
CA ILE A 223 27.74 27.02 0.63
C ILE A 223 28.81 27.63 -0.28
N GLU A 224 28.82 27.30 -1.57
CA GLU A 224 29.74 27.90 -2.55
C GLU A 224 29.62 29.42 -2.52
N HIS A 225 28.39 29.93 -2.58
CA HIS A 225 28.14 31.36 -2.41
C HIS A 225 28.53 31.89 -1.01
N GLY A 226 28.14 31.16 0.04
CA GLY A 226 28.41 31.49 1.43
C GLY A 226 29.91 31.54 1.79
N MET A 227 30.77 30.81 1.06
CA MET A 227 32.21 30.67 1.33
C MET A 227 33.10 31.40 0.31
N GLY A 228 32.63 31.53 -0.94
CA GLY A 228 33.03 32.37 -2.07
C GLY A 228 34.50 32.73 -2.32
N SER A 229 34.97 32.33 -3.50
CA SER A 229 35.97 33.05 -4.30
C SER A 229 35.29 33.85 -5.43
N ALA A 230 35.98 34.79 -6.08
CA ALA A 230 35.37 35.73 -7.05
C ALA A 230 34.95 35.15 -8.42
N THR A 231 34.91 33.82 -8.57
CA THR A 231 34.67 33.10 -9.84
C THR A 231 33.58 32.03 -9.73
N GLU A 232 32.63 32.18 -8.79
CA GLU A 232 31.46 31.30 -8.66
C GLU A 232 30.68 31.22 -9.99
N SER A 233 30.38 30.02 -10.44
CA SER A 233 29.71 29.74 -11.70
C SER A 233 28.86 28.49 -11.57
N TYR A 234 27.60 28.57 -12.02
CA TYR A 234 26.63 27.48 -11.93
C TYR A 234 26.31 26.95 -13.32
N ASP A 235 26.01 25.66 -13.45
CA ASP A 235 25.87 25.00 -14.75
C ASP A 235 24.55 24.22 -14.91
N ALA A 236 24.46 23.45 -15.99
CA ALA A 236 23.29 22.64 -16.31
C ALA A 236 22.91 21.65 -15.21
N THR A 237 23.88 21.16 -14.43
CA THR A 237 23.68 20.23 -13.31
C THR A 237 22.91 20.89 -12.17
N ASP A 238 23.27 22.14 -11.84
CA ASP A 238 22.59 22.90 -10.79
C ASP A 238 21.14 23.23 -11.17
N VAL A 239 20.94 23.62 -12.43
CA VAL A 239 19.59 23.88 -12.98
C VAL A 239 18.75 22.61 -12.96
N ALA A 240 19.30 21.46 -13.37
CA ALA A 240 18.61 20.18 -13.33
C ALA A 240 18.27 19.73 -11.89
N ALA A 241 19.14 19.99 -10.92
CA ALA A 241 18.87 19.68 -9.52
C ALA A 241 17.73 20.55 -8.95
N LEU A 242 17.70 21.84 -9.27
CA LEU A 242 16.58 22.71 -8.89
C LEU A 242 15.27 22.28 -9.56
N ARG A 243 15.31 21.78 -10.80
CA ARG A 243 14.14 21.21 -11.49
C ARG A 243 13.59 20.00 -10.75
N ALA A 244 14.48 19.07 -10.38
CA ALA A 244 14.10 17.88 -9.63
C ALA A 244 13.47 18.21 -8.27
N ILE A 245 14.00 19.23 -7.56
CA ILE A 245 13.39 19.73 -6.32
C ILE A 245 11.98 20.26 -6.57
N ILE A 246 11.80 21.06 -7.61
CA ILE A 246 10.48 21.62 -7.95
C ILE A 246 9.48 20.51 -8.27
N ASP A 247 9.88 19.52 -9.06
CA ASP A 247 9.05 18.36 -9.43
C ASP A 247 8.69 17.49 -8.22
N ASP A 248 9.60 17.34 -7.25
CA ASP A 248 9.31 16.64 -6.00
C ASP A 248 8.32 17.42 -5.11
N LEU A 249 8.44 18.74 -5.04
CA LEU A 249 7.59 19.60 -4.21
C LEU A 249 6.18 19.73 -4.79
N GLN A 250 6.06 19.99 -6.10
CA GLN A 250 4.76 20.19 -6.77
C GLN A 250 4.12 18.88 -7.26
N GLY A 251 4.91 17.85 -7.50
CA GLY A 251 4.47 16.61 -8.14
C GLY A 251 4.63 16.63 -9.66
N THR A 252 4.40 15.46 -10.27
CA THR A 252 4.35 15.26 -11.73
C THR A 252 3.19 14.30 -12.03
N ASP A 253 2.88 14.09 -13.31
CA ASP A 253 1.89 13.08 -13.73
C ASP A 253 2.20 11.64 -13.23
N LYS A 254 3.41 11.40 -12.72
CA LYS A 254 3.89 10.09 -12.24
C LYS A 254 4.13 10.03 -10.74
N LYS A 255 4.00 11.15 -10.03
CA LYS A 255 4.42 11.25 -8.64
C LYS A 255 3.63 12.35 -7.93
N VAL A 256 2.93 11.96 -6.87
CA VAL A 256 2.30 12.89 -5.92
C VAL A 256 3.34 13.78 -5.27
N GLY A 257 3.13 15.10 -5.29
CA GLY A 257 4.04 16.09 -4.72
C GLY A 257 3.91 16.26 -3.21
N VAL A 258 4.93 16.83 -2.57
CA VAL A 258 4.90 17.14 -1.13
C VAL A 258 3.77 18.11 -0.79
N LEU A 259 3.56 19.15 -1.60
CA LEU A 259 2.49 20.13 -1.38
C LEU A 259 1.10 19.50 -1.56
N GLU A 260 0.95 18.56 -2.48
CA GLU A 260 -0.29 17.82 -2.67
C GLU A 260 -0.65 16.98 -1.43
N GLN A 261 0.33 16.41 -0.73
CA GLN A 261 0.10 15.73 0.55
C GLN A 261 -0.37 16.68 1.66
N ILE A 262 0.18 17.91 1.70
CA ILE A 262 -0.28 18.93 2.64
C ILE A 262 -1.72 19.35 2.33
N GLU A 263 -2.07 19.54 1.06
CA GLU A 263 -3.45 19.83 0.64
C GLU A 263 -4.39 18.70 1.06
N LYS A 264 -4.05 17.44 0.75
CA LYS A 264 -4.81 16.26 1.18
C LYS A 264 -5.04 16.27 2.69
N ALA A 265 -4.01 16.56 3.49
CA ALA A 265 -4.14 16.65 4.93
C ALA A 265 -5.17 17.72 5.35
N TYR A 266 -5.11 18.91 4.75
CA TYR A 266 -6.09 19.96 5.04
C TYR A 266 -7.51 19.59 4.61
N LEU A 267 -7.71 19.07 3.39
CA LEU A 267 -9.03 18.67 2.89
C LEU A 267 -9.70 17.69 3.86
N GLN A 268 -8.94 16.71 4.32
CA GLN A 268 -9.43 15.66 5.21
C GLN A 268 -9.67 16.19 6.64
N TYR A 269 -8.79 17.03 7.17
CA TYR A 269 -9.09 17.68 8.46
C TYR A 269 -10.31 18.61 8.40
N ILE A 270 -10.55 19.32 7.29
CA ILE A 270 -11.75 20.13 7.11
C ILE A 270 -13.00 19.26 7.04
N LEU A 271 -12.93 18.09 6.39
CA LEU A 271 -14.02 17.10 6.39
C LEU A 271 -14.31 16.58 7.80
N ALA A 272 -13.28 16.24 8.58
CA ALA A 272 -13.44 15.85 9.98
C ALA A 272 -14.04 16.98 10.83
N TYR A 273 -13.60 18.22 10.63
CA TYR A 273 -14.17 19.39 11.29
C TYR A 273 -15.65 19.59 10.93
N ALA A 274 -16.01 19.47 9.65
CA ALA A 274 -17.38 19.58 9.17
C ALA A 274 -18.30 18.49 9.75
N ALA A 275 -17.78 17.26 9.86
CA ALA A 275 -18.47 16.17 10.53
C ALA A 275 -18.72 16.46 12.01
N SER A 276 -17.76 17.10 12.69
CA SER A 276 -17.85 17.50 14.11
C SER A 276 -18.81 18.66 14.35
N ALA A 277 -18.82 19.65 13.47
CA ALA A 277 -19.62 20.87 13.60
C ALA A 277 -21.12 20.66 13.34
N ALA A 278 -21.52 19.52 12.79
CA ALA A 278 -22.92 19.20 12.52
C ALA A 278 -23.72 18.95 13.83
N THR A 279 -24.67 19.82 14.15
CA THR A 279 -25.51 19.66 15.35
C THR A 279 -26.83 18.95 15.02
N GLY A 280 -27.10 17.81 15.66
CA GLY A 280 -28.39 17.10 15.57
C GLY A 280 -28.54 16.20 14.33
N THR A 281 -29.76 16.12 13.77
CA THR A 281 -30.12 15.35 12.56
C THR A 281 -29.92 16.12 11.25
N ASN A 282 -29.38 17.34 11.29
CA ASN A 282 -29.11 18.15 10.10
C ASN A 282 -27.65 17.99 9.68
N ASP A 283 -27.45 17.15 8.68
CA ASP A 283 -26.14 16.75 8.17
C ASP A 283 -25.62 17.64 7.02
N ALA A 284 -26.30 18.76 6.73
CA ALA A 284 -26.00 19.61 5.56
C ALA A 284 -24.56 20.14 5.50
N VAL A 285 -23.94 20.48 6.64
CA VAL A 285 -22.53 20.91 6.71
C VAL A 285 -21.59 19.80 6.27
N TRP A 286 -21.74 18.64 6.89
CA TRP A 286 -20.94 17.47 6.57
C TRP A 286 -21.19 17.00 5.14
N THR A 287 -22.45 16.84 4.71
CA THR A 287 -22.79 16.38 3.36
C THR A 287 -22.23 17.31 2.29
N GLY A 288 -22.36 18.64 2.46
CA GLY A 288 -21.83 19.61 1.50
C GLY A 288 -20.30 19.56 1.37
N VAL A 289 -19.60 19.44 2.51
CA VAL A 289 -18.13 19.33 2.53
C VAL A 289 -17.66 17.98 1.99
N LYS A 290 -18.31 16.87 2.38
CA LYS A 290 -18.02 15.53 1.88
C LYS A 290 -18.13 15.49 0.35
N SER A 291 -19.25 15.98 -0.19
CA SER A 291 -19.44 16.04 -1.63
C SER A 291 -18.39 16.89 -2.33
N ALA A 292 -17.85 17.94 -1.70
CA ALA A 292 -16.80 18.76 -2.29
C ALA A 292 -15.41 18.09 -2.25
N VAL A 293 -15.13 17.27 -1.23
CA VAL A 293 -13.88 16.50 -1.10
C VAL A 293 -13.85 15.30 -2.04
N GLU A 294 -14.99 14.68 -2.32
CA GLU A 294 -15.11 13.50 -3.20
C GLU A 294 -15.08 13.85 -4.70
N VAL A 295 -15.02 15.13 -5.06
CA VAL A 295 -14.84 15.56 -6.47
C VAL A 295 -13.41 15.29 -6.92
N ASP A 296 -13.26 14.72 -8.11
CA ASP A 296 -11.96 14.61 -8.77
C ASP A 296 -11.33 15.99 -8.99
N GLY A 297 -10.13 16.21 -8.47
CA GLY A 297 -9.48 17.53 -8.43
C GLY A 297 -10.03 18.50 -7.38
N ALA A 298 -10.55 18.01 -6.25
CA ALA A 298 -10.91 18.84 -5.10
C ALA A 298 -9.75 19.75 -4.66
N THR A 299 -10.06 21.01 -4.32
CA THR A 299 -9.07 22.01 -3.89
C THR A 299 -9.45 22.59 -2.53
N LEU A 300 -8.48 23.16 -1.81
CA LEU A 300 -8.77 23.87 -0.56
C LEU A 300 -9.80 24.99 -0.73
N SER A 301 -9.77 25.69 -1.86
CA SER A 301 -10.73 26.75 -2.18
C SER A 301 -12.16 26.21 -2.36
N SER A 302 -12.34 25.09 -3.08
CA SER A 302 -13.67 24.50 -3.27
C SER A 302 -14.26 24.00 -1.96
N VAL A 303 -13.45 23.35 -1.12
CA VAL A 303 -13.88 22.75 0.15
C VAL A 303 -14.16 23.81 1.22
N THR A 304 -13.32 24.85 1.34
CA THR A 304 -13.57 25.97 2.27
C THR A 304 -14.81 26.78 1.87
N THR A 305 -15.08 26.92 0.58
CA THR A 305 -16.32 27.51 0.05
C THR A 305 -17.53 26.65 0.41
N ALA A 306 -17.46 25.33 0.25
CA ALA A 306 -18.54 24.41 0.63
C ALA A 306 -18.86 24.49 2.13
N LEU A 307 -17.83 24.52 2.98
CA LEU A 307 -17.97 24.70 4.43
C LEU A 307 -18.69 26.01 4.78
N THR A 308 -18.27 27.10 4.14
CA THR A 308 -18.86 28.44 4.34
C THR A 308 -20.32 28.49 3.89
N ASN A 309 -20.63 27.95 2.71
CA ASN A 309 -22.00 27.91 2.18
C ASN A 309 -22.94 27.09 3.06
N ALA A 310 -22.42 26.07 3.75
CA ALA A 310 -23.21 25.27 4.68
C ALA A 310 -23.36 25.90 6.07
N GLY A 311 -22.76 27.08 6.31
CA GLY A 311 -22.93 27.86 7.54
C GLY A 311 -21.90 27.58 8.64
N ALA A 312 -20.79 26.91 8.33
CA ALA A 312 -19.67 26.68 9.24
C ALA A 312 -18.44 27.52 8.85
N GLN A 313 -17.57 27.84 9.80
CA GLN A 313 -16.34 28.59 9.58
C GLN A 313 -15.16 27.90 10.25
N LEU A 314 -13.99 27.98 9.62
CA LEU A 314 -12.75 27.48 10.19
C LEU A 314 -12.24 28.40 11.30
N PRO A 315 -11.57 27.86 12.33
CA PRO A 315 -10.84 28.67 13.29
C PRO A 315 -9.73 29.50 12.62
N ALA A 316 -9.48 30.72 13.11
CA ALA A 316 -8.54 31.66 12.50
C ALA A 316 -7.09 31.11 12.37
N ALA A 317 -6.64 30.30 13.32
CA ALA A 317 -5.34 29.64 13.26
C ALA A 317 -5.23 28.67 12.06
N VAL A 318 -6.33 27.99 11.72
CA VAL A 318 -6.40 27.09 10.56
C VAL A 318 -6.35 27.88 9.25
N SER A 319 -7.10 28.98 9.16
CA SER A 319 -7.03 29.87 7.99
C SER A 319 -5.64 30.46 7.79
N THR A 320 -4.90 30.70 8.87
CA THR A 320 -3.50 31.16 8.80
C THR A 320 -2.59 30.07 8.21
N GLY A 321 -2.75 28.82 8.62
CA GLY A 321 -2.01 27.68 8.07
C GLY A 321 -2.27 27.47 6.58
N ILE A 322 -3.54 27.56 6.15
CA ILE A 322 -3.92 27.48 4.72
C ILE A 322 -3.26 28.60 3.91
N ALA A 323 -3.30 29.84 4.40
CA ALA A 323 -2.65 30.96 3.70
C ALA A 323 -1.13 30.77 3.56
N LYS A 324 -0.48 30.13 4.53
CA LYS A 324 0.93 29.76 4.45
C LYS A 324 1.19 28.66 3.42
N TYR A 325 0.32 27.66 3.36
CA TYR A 325 0.36 26.64 2.32
C TYR A 325 0.20 27.24 0.91
N ASP A 326 -0.80 28.11 0.72
CA ASP A 326 -1.05 28.79 -0.56
C ASP A 326 0.18 29.60 -1.00
N GLN A 327 0.89 30.22 -0.05
CA GLN A 327 2.14 30.93 -0.34
C GLN A 327 3.24 29.98 -0.80
N SER A 328 3.40 28.82 -0.17
CA SER A 328 4.38 27.81 -0.60
C SER A 328 4.09 27.30 -2.02
N VAL A 329 2.81 27.14 -2.40
CA VAL A 329 2.42 26.82 -3.79
C VAL A 329 2.85 27.92 -4.76
N VAL A 330 2.62 29.19 -4.40
CA VAL A 330 3.05 30.36 -5.20
C VAL A 330 4.58 30.43 -5.31
N ASP A 331 5.30 30.12 -4.24
CA ASP A 331 6.76 30.16 -4.19
C ASP A 331 7.39 29.09 -5.07
N VAL A 332 6.85 27.87 -5.09
CA VAL A 332 7.27 26.81 -6.01
C VAL A 332 6.96 27.18 -7.46
N ALA A 333 5.77 27.71 -7.75
CA ALA A 333 5.42 28.17 -9.11
C ALA A 333 6.32 29.32 -9.59
N THR A 334 6.71 30.21 -8.66
CA THR A 334 7.66 31.30 -8.92
C THR A 334 9.03 30.73 -9.26
N ALA A 335 9.55 29.82 -8.44
CA ALA A 335 10.82 29.15 -8.71
C ALA A 335 10.82 28.43 -10.06
N HIS A 336 9.73 27.71 -10.38
CA HIS A 336 9.55 27.02 -11.66
C HIS A 336 9.64 27.98 -12.85
N THR A 337 8.92 29.10 -12.78
CA THR A 337 8.93 30.13 -13.84
C THR A 337 10.33 30.73 -14.01
N LYS A 338 11.05 30.97 -12.92
CA LYS A 338 12.42 31.50 -12.98
C LYS A 338 13.40 30.49 -13.56
N LEU A 339 13.26 29.21 -13.19
CA LEU A 339 14.13 28.15 -13.68
C LEU A 339 13.96 27.88 -15.18
N GLN A 340 12.73 27.97 -15.71
CA GLN A 340 12.44 27.86 -17.14
C GLN A 340 13.23 28.87 -18.00
N VAL A 341 13.56 30.05 -17.46
CA VAL A 341 14.39 31.04 -18.18
C VAL A 341 15.83 30.54 -18.34
N LEU A 342 16.37 29.87 -17.32
CA LEU A 342 17.72 29.30 -17.35
C LEU A 342 17.76 28.08 -18.29
N GLU A 343 16.75 27.24 -18.24
CA GLU A 343 16.61 26.08 -19.14
C GLU A 343 16.50 26.48 -20.61
N ALA A 344 15.71 27.50 -20.94
CA ALA A 344 15.63 28.01 -22.31
C ALA A 344 16.99 28.50 -22.81
N THR A 345 17.85 29.00 -21.92
CA THR A 345 19.23 29.35 -22.28
C THR A 345 20.05 28.09 -22.59
N LEU A 346 19.95 27.05 -21.75
CA LEU A 346 20.62 25.75 -21.94
C LEU A 346 20.17 25.02 -23.21
N GLU A 347 18.91 25.15 -23.63
CA GLU A 347 18.42 24.58 -24.89
C GLU A 347 19.17 25.12 -26.11
N THR A 348 19.56 26.40 -26.06
CA THR A 348 20.29 27.06 -27.16
C THR A 348 21.80 27.02 -26.99
N ASN A 349 22.28 26.81 -25.76
CA ASN A 349 23.69 26.70 -25.40
C ASN A 349 23.86 25.72 -24.23
N PRO A 350 24.07 24.42 -24.49
CA PRO A 350 24.16 23.41 -23.44
C PRO A 350 25.29 23.62 -22.43
N ASP A 351 26.36 24.34 -22.83
CA ASP A 351 27.51 24.65 -21.99
C ASP A 351 27.39 26.05 -21.33
N ALA A 352 26.17 26.62 -21.30
CA ALA A 352 25.93 27.90 -20.63
C ALA A 352 26.21 27.81 -19.13
N THR A 353 26.78 28.88 -18.59
CA THR A 353 27.02 29.06 -17.16
C THR A 353 26.25 30.27 -16.65
N PHE A 354 25.87 30.22 -15.39
CA PHE A 354 25.01 31.21 -14.74
C PHE A 354 25.71 31.83 -13.54
N THR A 355 25.35 33.08 -13.26
CA THR A 355 25.80 33.83 -12.08
C THR A 355 24.92 33.53 -10.87
N TRP A 356 25.43 33.85 -9.67
CA TRP A 356 24.62 33.82 -8.45
C TRP A 356 23.31 34.60 -8.58
N SER A 357 23.37 35.79 -9.21
CA SER A 357 22.19 36.64 -9.38
C SER A 357 21.10 36.03 -10.26
N GLU A 358 21.46 35.05 -11.10
CA GLU A 358 20.51 34.32 -11.94
C GLU A 358 19.96 33.11 -11.20
N ILE A 359 20.82 32.23 -10.69
CA ILE A 359 20.38 30.97 -10.05
C ILE A 359 19.64 31.21 -8.72
N SER A 360 20.06 32.20 -7.93
CA SER A 360 19.43 32.50 -6.63
C SER A 360 17.97 32.92 -6.76
N THR A 361 17.54 33.42 -7.93
CA THR A 361 16.14 33.80 -8.16
C THR A 361 15.20 32.60 -8.21
N ALA A 362 15.68 31.44 -8.67
CA ALA A 362 14.93 30.19 -8.66
C ALA A 362 15.11 29.44 -7.33
N MET A 363 16.29 29.52 -6.71
CA MET A 363 16.59 28.82 -5.47
C MET A 363 15.92 29.44 -4.23
N THR A 364 15.94 30.77 -4.08
CA THR A 364 15.53 31.46 -2.84
C THR A 364 14.11 31.11 -2.37
N PRO A 365 13.09 31.01 -3.26
CA PRO A 365 11.75 30.58 -2.84
C PRO A 365 11.74 29.16 -2.26
N LEU A 366 12.56 28.25 -2.81
CA LEU A 366 12.64 26.84 -2.39
C LEU A 366 13.44 26.68 -1.09
N ALA A 367 14.58 27.36 -1.03
CA ALA A 367 15.49 27.40 0.10
C ALA A 367 16.22 28.74 0.12
N ASN A 368 16.00 29.54 1.15
CA ASN A 368 16.59 30.86 1.28
C ASN A 368 17.92 30.78 2.03
N PRO A 369 19.07 30.96 1.35
CA PRO A 369 20.39 30.88 1.99
C PRO A 369 20.56 31.90 3.13
N SER A 370 19.88 33.04 3.04
CA SER A 370 19.98 34.12 4.04
C SER A 370 19.31 33.78 5.38
N ALA A 371 18.50 32.73 5.41
CA ALA A 371 17.80 32.24 6.61
C ALA A 371 18.26 30.82 7.01
N MET A 372 19.32 30.32 6.36
CA MET A 372 19.93 29.02 6.65
C MET A 372 21.10 29.20 7.60
N LYS A 373 21.29 28.19 8.47
CA LYS A 373 22.44 28.11 9.37
C LYS A 373 23.30 26.90 9.05
N LEU A 374 24.62 27.06 9.14
CA LEU A 374 25.61 25.99 9.07
C LEU A 374 26.27 25.82 10.44
N ASN A 375 26.10 24.65 11.05
CA ASN A 375 26.55 24.33 12.41
C ASN A 375 26.22 25.42 13.44
N GLY A 376 25.02 26.03 13.31
CA GLY A 376 24.51 27.07 14.20
C GLY A 376 24.86 28.51 13.84
N TYR A 377 25.70 28.75 12.82
CA TYR A 377 26.04 30.09 12.32
C TYR A 377 25.24 30.41 11.06
N GLU A 378 24.78 31.66 10.88
CA GLU A 378 24.13 32.07 9.63
C GLU A 378 25.08 31.84 8.43
N VAL A 379 24.57 31.39 7.28
CA VAL A 379 25.42 31.12 6.09
C VAL A 379 26.28 32.33 5.71
N SER A 380 25.77 33.55 5.89
CA SER A 380 26.50 34.81 5.65
C SER A 380 27.66 35.06 6.63
N GLU A 381 27.64 34.42 7.81
CA GLU A 381 28.62 34.56 8.88
C GLU A 381 29.65 33.42 8.91
N VAL A 382 29.46 32.37 8.10
CA VAL A 382 30.32 31.19 8.05
C VAL A 382 31.77 31.56 7.77
N LYS A 383 32.04 32.50 6.83
CA LYS A 383 33.41 32.95 6.53
C LYS A 383 34.13 33.50 7.76
N GLN A 384 33.41 34.22 8.60
CA GLN A 384 33.98 34.86 9.79
C GLN A 384 34.17 33.87 10.95
N ASN A 385 33.42 32.77 10.95
CA ASN A 385 33.40 31.77 12.03
C ASN A 385 33.97 30.41 11.61
N LEU A 386 34.71 30.34 10.49
CA LEU A 386 35.13 29.07 9.89
C LEU A 386 35.89 28.16 10.85
N GLY A 387 36.79 28.70 11.69
CA GLY A 387 37.51 27.90 12.68
C GLY A 387 36.59 27.23 13.70
N ALA A 388 35.49 27.90 14.08
CA ALA A 388 34.48 27.34 14.97
C ALA A 388 33.57 26.33 14.25
N VAL A 389 33.26 26.56 12.97
CA VAL A 389 32.51 25.61 12.11
C VAL A 389 33.32 24.32 11.90
N VAL A 390 34.61 24.41 11.58
CA VAL A 390 35.50 23.25 11.44
C VAL A 390 35.64 22.50 12.76
N SER A 391 35.78 23.22 13.87
CA SER A 391 35.81 22.61 15.20
C SER A 391 34.49 21.89 15.51
N SER A 392 33.34 22.48 15.15
CA SER A 392 32.05 21.88 15.40
C SER A 392 31.80 20.63 14.56
N VAL A 393 32.30 20.56 13.31
CA VAL A 393 32.26 19.34 12.48
C VAL A 393 32.87 18.14 13.21
N THR A 394 34.05 18.32 13.82
CA THR A 394 34.71 17.23 14.58
C THR A 394 33.96 16.83 15.86
N SER A 395 33.19 17.75 16.47
CA SER A 395 32.40 17.47 17.68
C SER A 395 30.99 16.94 17.40
N MET A 396 30.39 17.32 16.27
CA MET A 396 29.01 16.99 15.88
C MET A 396 28.94 15.80 14.91
N GLY A 397 30.09 15.29 14.47
CA GLY A 397 30.20 14.14 13.58
C GLY A 397 29.80 14.43 12.12
N GLY A 398 29.94 15.68 11.67
CA GLY A 398 29.58 16.11 10.31
C GLY A 398 29.13 17.57 10.22
N LEU A 399 28.77 18.01 9.01
CA LEU A 399 28.11 19.30 8.80
C LEU A 399 26.61 19.20 9.08
N VAL A 400 26.02 20.27 9.60
CA VAL A 400 24.59 20.40 9.87
C VAL A 400 24.10 21.71 9.26
N VAL A 401 23.26 21.59 8.25
CA VAL A 401 22.52 22.70 7.66
C VAL A 401 21.16 22.76 8.34
N THR A 402 20.80 23.90 8.91
CA THR A 402 19.50 24.10 9.57
C THR A 402 18.66 25.12 8.80
N MET A 403 17.44 24.73 8.43
CA MET A 403 16.45 25.59 7.77
C MET A 403 15.38 25.98 8.80
N SER A 404 15.42 27.22 9.27
CA SER A 404 14.43 27.75 10.21
C SER A 404 13.22 28.35 9.48
N THR A 405 12.09 28.59 10.17
CA THR A 405 10.91 29.29 9.62
C THR A 405 11.30 30.52 8.79
N GLY A 406 10.77 30.62 7.57
CA GLY A 406 11.18 31.65 6.59
C GLY A 406 12.39 31.26 5.74
N GLY A 407 12.91 30.04 5.90
CA GLY A 407 13.99 29.44 5.13
C GLY A 407 13.61 28.94 3.73
N GLY A 408 12.43 29.30 3.21
CA GLY A 408 11.87 28.81 1.95
C GLY A 408 10.89 27.65 2.13
N VAL A 409 10.39 27.10 1.03
CA VAL A 409 9.34 26.08 1.01
C VAL A 409 9.65 24.86 1.89
N TYR A 410 10.91 24.41 1.99
CA TYR A 410 11.25 23.32 2.91
C TYR A 410 11.05 23.69 4.39
N ALA A 411 11.34 24.93 4.80
CA ALA A 411 11.03 25.37 6.14
C ALA A 411 9.52 25.52 6.35
N ASP A 412 8.80 26.01 5.32
CA ASP A 412 7.35 26.15 5.39
C ASP A 412 6.65 24.79 5.50
N ILE A 413 7.14 23.75 4.82
CA ILE A 413 6.64 22.37 4.97
C ILE A 413 6.80 21.93 6.43
N ALA A 414 7.93 22.23 7.08
CA ALA A 414 8.11 21.92 8.50
C ALA A 414 7.14 22.70 9.40
N ASP A 415 6.86 23.97 9.09
CA ASP A 415 5.82 24.76 9.76
C ASP A 415 4.42 24.13 9.60
N GLN A 416 4.17 23.42 8.50
CA GLN A 416 2.93 22.69 8.26
C GLN A 416 2.89 21.34 8.99
N SER A 417 3.84 20.45 8.73
CA SER A 417 3.79 19.03 9.10
C SER A 417 4.64 18.64 10.32
N GLY A 418 5.59 19.48 10.72
CA GLY A 418 6.56 19.22 11.79
C GLY A 418 8.00 19.08 11.26
N ASP A 419 8.98 19.14 12.16
CA ASP A 419 10.39 19.06 11.78
C ASP A 419 10.80 17.67 11.28
N TYR A 420 11.75 17.65 10.35
CA TYR A 420 12.31 16.46 9.73
C TYR A 420 13.80 16.67 9.44
N THR A 421 14.48 15.57 9.09
CA THR A 421 15.92 15.56 8.84
C THR A 421 16.22 14.70 7.61
N ALA A 422 17.25 15.09 6.86
CA ALA A 422 17.80 14.31 5.75
C ALA A 422 19.32 14.22 5.88
N SER A 423 19.88 13.04 5.64
CA SER A 423 21.33 12.87 5.50
C SER A 423 21.72 13.07 4.04
N ILE A 424 22.75 13.88 3.80
CA ILE A 424 23.28 14.22 2.48
C ILE A 424 24.81 14.11 2.46
N THR A 425 25.41 14.18 1.29
CA THR A 425 26.86 14.32 1.11
C THR A 425 27.16 15.66 0.47
N ILE A 426 28.07 16.45 1.04
CA ILE A 426 28.53 17.70 0.44
C ILE A 426 29.79 17.40 -0.36
N ASP A 427 29.74 17.66 -1.66
CA ASP A 427 30.75 17.17 -2.61
C ASP A 427 32.10 17.86 -2.39
N ARG A 428 32.09 19.18 -2.20
CA ARG A 428 33.31 19.96 -2.00
C ARG A 428 33.06 21.23 -1.19
N VAL A 429 33.93 21.47 -0.22
CA VAL A 429 34.06 22.74 0.50
C VAL A 429 35.50 23.22 0.33
N GLU A 430 35.71 24.29 -0.43
CA GLU A 430 37.02 24.90 -0.65
C GLU A 430 37.10 26.29 0.00
N TYR A 431 38.09 26.51 0.86
CA TYR A 431 38.40 27.84 1.40
C TYR A 431 39.84 27.98 1.88
N ASN A 432 40.54 29.03 1.44
CA ASN A 432 41.92 29.35 1.85
C ASN A 432 42.91 28.15 1.78
N GLY A 433 42.78 27.30 0.76
CA GLY A 433 43.65 26.12 0.57
C GLY A 433 43.29 24.90 1.41
N ILE A 434 42.16 24.93 2.12
CA ILE A 434 41.54 23.75 2.72
C ILE A 434 40.47 23.25 1.75
N GLU A 435 40.63 22.01 1.28
CA GLU A 435 39.66 21.28 0.48
C GLU A 435 39.12 20.13 1.31
N LEU A 436 37.81 20.12 1.52
CA LEU A 436 37.10 19.01 2.13
C LEU A 436 36.16 18.44 1.07
N GLU A 437 36.34 17.17 0.72
CA GLU A 437 35.53 16.49 -0.27
C GLU A 437 34.68 15.40 0.37
N ASN A 438 33.52 15.11 -0.22
CA ASN A 438 32.63 14.01 0.16
C ASN A 438 32.29 13.99 1.67
N MET A 439 31.92 15.13 2.23
CA MET A 439 31.60 15.23 3.65
C MET A 439 30.17 14.79 3.94
N GLU A 440 30.00 13.86 4.87
CA GLU A 440 28.68 13.54 5.42
C GLU A 440 28.09 14.77 6.13
N ALA A 441 26.85 15.09 5.79
CA ALA A 441 26.12 16.21 6.36
C ALA A 441 24.65 15.87 6.63
N ARG A 442 24.02 16.66 7.49
CA ARG A 442 22.60 16.57 7.81
C ARG A 442 21.92 17.89 7.50
N MET A 443 20.77 17.82 6.83
CA MET A 443 19.85 18.93 6.67
C MET A 443 18.71 18.77 7.66
N ASN A 444 18.58 19.69 8.60
CA ASN A 444 17.54 19.71 9.61
C ASN A 444 16.60 20.89 9.33
N THR A 445 15.29 20.66 9.46
CA THR A 445 14.35 21.77 9.66
C THR A 445 14.23 22.11 11.15
N ALA A 446 13.96 23.38 11.44
CA ALA A 446 13.76 23.90 12.78
C ALA A 446 12.64 24.93 12.78
N SER A 447 11.41 24.43 12.74
CA SER A 447 10.19 25.23 12.73
C SER A 447 10.04 26.04 14.02
N GLY A 448 9.72 27.32 13.86
CA GLY A 448 9.28 28.22 14.93
C GLY A 448 7.79 28.08 15.24
N VAL A 449 7.05 27.25 14.50
CA VAL A 449 5.60 27.08 14.64
C VAL A 449 5.33 25.86 15.53
N VAL A 450 5.12 26.10 16.82
CA VAL A 450 4.86 25.03 17.81
C VAL A 450 3.48 25.24 18.47
N PRO A 451 2.51 24.33 18.25
CA PRO A 451 2.55 23.15 17.37
C PRO A 451 2.39 23.53 15.88
N SER A 452 2.81 22.65 14.96
CA SER A 452 2.72 22.87 13.50
C SER A 452 1.29 23.16 13.02
N HIS A 453 1.10 23.80 11.87
CA HIS A 453 -0.24 24.19 11.39
C HIS A 453 -1.20 23.00 11.20
N LEU A 454 -0.73 21.88 10.63
CA LEU A 454 -1.54 20.66 10.52
C LEU A 454 -1.85 20.03 11.88
N THR A 455 -1.02 20.26 12.90
CA THR A 455 -1.32 19.86 14.28
C THR A 455 -2.37 20.77 14.92
N GLN A 456 -2.34 22.07 14.62
CA GLN A 456 -3.33 23.04 15.11
C GLN A 456 -4.74 22.74 14.60
N ILE A 457 -4.90 22.36 13.32
CA ILE A 457 -6.20 21.94 12.79
C ILE A 457 -6.68 20.63 13.40
N GLY A 458 -5.79 19.65 13.62
CA GLY A 458 -6.15 18.43 14.36
C GLY A 458 -6.66 18.74 15.76
N ALA A 459 -6.04 19.68 16.48
CA ALA A 459 -6.52 20.15 17.78
C ALA A 459 -7.87 20.90 17.67
N ALA A 460 -8.12 21.63 16.59
CA ALA A 460 -9.41 22.27 16.32
C ALA A 460 -10.54 21.26 16.07
N VAL A 461 -10.25 20.18 15.34
CA VAL A 461 -11.17 19.06 15.13
C VAL A 461 -11.54 18.44 16.48
N GLU A 462 -10.56 18.18 17.34
CA GLU A 462 -10.80 17.65 18.68
C GLU A 462 -11.63 18.60 19.56
N ALA A 463 -11.34 19.91 19.48
CA ALA A 463 -12.09 20.93 20.21
C ALA A 463 -13.55 21.05 19.73
N ALA A 464 -13.82 20.78 18.44
CA ALA A 464 -15.17 20.73 17.88
C ALA A 464 -15.99 19.54 18.40
N LYS A 465 -15.32 18.56 19.04
CA LYS A 465 -15.83 17.29 19.56
C LYS A 465 -16.35 16.38 18.46
N ALA A 466 -15.96 15.11 18.51
CA ALA A 466 -16.48 14.16 17.55
C ALA A 466 -18.02 14.04 17.67
N PRO A 467 -18.70 13.68 16.58
CA PRO A 467 -20.13 13.37 16.62
C PRO A 467 -20.45 12.39 17.76
N ALA A 468 -21.59 12.56 18.43
CA ALA A 468 -22.03 11.61 19.48
C ALA A 468 -22.03 10.18 18.92
N GLY A 469 -21.36 9.24 19.59
CA GLY A 469 -21.10 7.86 19.13
C GLY A 469 -19.85 7.67 18.25
N ALA A 470 -19.12 8.74 17.90
CA ALA A 470 -17.80 8.67 17.24
C ALA A 470 -16.61 8.75 18.21
N THR A 471 -16.81 9.27 19.44
CA THR A 471 -15.81 9.36 20.52
C THR A 471 -16.10 8.49 21.73
N ASP A 472 -17.21 7.75 21.73
CA ASP A 472 -17.36 6.64 22.65
C ASP A 472 -16.25 5.65 22.26
N GLY A 473 -15.19 5.56 23.05
CA GLY A 473 -14.07 4.63 22.83
C GLY A 473 -14.46 3.16 22.95
N THR A 474 -15.60 2.74 22.39
CA THR A 474 -16.34 1.53 22.80
C THR A 474 -17.26 0.96 21.72
N LEU A 475 -17.21 1.42 20.46
CA LEU A 475 -17.76 0.63 19.34
C LEU A 475 -16.59 -0.14 18.71
N PRO A 476 -16.29 -1.35 19.20
CA PRO A 476 -15.26 -2.17 18.61
C PRO A 476 -15.61 -2.48 17.15
N ILE A 477 -14.59 -2.84 16.37
CA ILE A 477 -14.83 -3.49 15.09
C ILE A 477 -15.70 -4.72 15.36
N SER A 478 -16.88 -4.75 14.76
CA SER A 478 -17.90 -5.79 14.99
C SER A 478 -17.84 -6.85 13.90
N ASP A 479 -17.69 -6.41 12.65
CA ASP A 479 -17.72 -7.28 11.47
C ASP A 479 -16.37 -7.14 10.79
N MET A 480 -15.63 -8.25 10.74
CA MET A 480 -14.26 -8.29 10.26
C MET A 480 -14.20 -8.93 8.88
N TYR A 481 -13.36 -8.37 8.02
CA TYR A 481 -13.26 -8.77 6.60
C TYR A 481 -11.82 -9.12 6.22
N GLY A 482 -10.86 -8.74 7.07
CA GLY A 482 -9.44 -8.98 6.88
C GLY A 482 -8.64 -8.73 8.15
N TYR A 483 -7.33 -8.94 8.06
CA TYR A 483 -6.37 -8.49 9.06
C TYR A 483 -5.07 -8.07 8.39
N VAL A 484 -4.32 -7.18 9.06
CA VAL A 484 -3.01 -6.70 8.63
C VAL A 484 -1.96 -7.06 9.66
N ILE A 485 -0.79 -7.47 9.17
CA ILE A 485 0.42 -7.64 9.96
C ILE A 485 1.46 -6.66 9.45
N ASP A 486 1.84 -5.68 10.26
CA ASP A 486 2.82 -4.66 9.94
C ASP A 486 4.22 -5.10 10.44
N LEU A 487 5.15 -5.31 9.52
CA LEU A 487 6.48 -5.86 9.76
C LEU A 487 7.57 -4.86 9.38
N ALA A 488 8.72 -4.99 10.03
CA ALA A 488 9.96 -4.34 9.65
C ALA A 488 11.02 -5.39 9.34
N PHE A 489 11.81 -5.14 8.29
CA PHE A 489 12.90 -6.02 7.84
C PHE A 489 14.20 -5.25 7.73
N ARG A 490 15.31 -5.89 8.08
CA ARG A 490 16.65 -5.39 7.73
C ARG A 490 17.56 -6.56 7.39
N THR A 491 18.57 -6.29 6.57
CA THR A 491 19.55 -7.29 6.15
C THR A 491 20.95 -6.75 6.33
N ASN A 492 21.89 -7.63 6.69
CA ASN A 492 23.30 -7.29 6.71
C ASN A 492 24.02 -7.63 5.38
N ALA A 493 23.31 -8.17 4.38
CA ALA A 493 23.88 -8.47 3.07
C ALA A 493 23.74 -7.29 2.09
N ALA A 494 24.75 -7.10 1.25
CA ALA A 494 24.69 -6.17 0.12
C ALA A 494 23.84 -6.77 -1.02
N GLU A 495 23.05 -5.93 -1.69
CA GLU A 495 22.28 -6.26 -2.90
C GLU A 495 21.45 -7.55 -2.78
N SER A 496 20.45 -7.55 -1.88
CA SER A 496 19.56 -8.70 -1.71
C SER A 496 18.10 -8.32 -1.92
N ASN A 497 17.25 -9.29 -2.23
CA ASN A 497 15.81 -9.13 -2.30
C ASN A 497 15.16 -9.87 -1.13
N LEU A 498 14.07 -9.31 -0.60
CA LEU A 498 13.14 -10.02 0.27
C LEU A 498 12.31 -10.98 -0.58
N LEU A 499 12.32 -12.26 -0.22
CA LEU A 499 11.61 -13.31 -0.93
C LEU A 499 10.51 -13.89 -0.04
N LEU A 500 9.38 -14.27 -0.64
CA LEU A 500 8.42 -15.17 0.00
C LEU A 500 8.98 -16.60 -0.05
N GLN A 501 9.27 -17.17 1.11
CA GLN A 501 9.90 -18.49 1.21
C GLN A 501 8.87 -19.61 0.99
N GLN A 502 9.22 -20.59 0.14
CA GLN A 502 8.37 -21.74 -0.21
C GLN A 502 8.90 -23.04 0.35
N ASP A 503 10.21 -23.26 0.22
CA ASP A 503 10.82 -24.49 0.70
C ASP A 503 11.03 -24.44 2.21
N ALA A 504 10.95 -25.62 2.82
CA ALA A 504 11.33 -25.83 4.20
C ALA A 504 12.86 -25.66 4.36
N VAL A 505 13.30 -24.48 4.80
CA VAL A 505 14.73 -24.21 5.05
C VAL A 505 14.94 -24.10 6.56
N ASP A 506 15.98 -24.78 7.06
CA ASP A 506 16.38 -24.69 8.46
C ASP A 506 16.85 -23.25 8.77
N ARG A 507 16.28 -22.66 9.82
CA ARG A 507 16.52 -21.27 10.23
C ARG A 507 17.91 -21.05 10.85
N ILE A 508 18.66 -22.12 11.13
CA ILE A 508 19.90 -22.08 11.93
C ILE A 508 21.05 -22.86 11.28
N TYR A 509 20.81 -24.01 10.64
CA TYR A 509 21.87 -24.92 10.16
C TYR A 509 21.73 -25.32 8.69
N THR A 510 22.82 -25.27 7.91
CA THR A 510 22.82 -25.69 6.50
C THR A 510 22.93 -27.20 6.27
N ASP A 511 23.30 -27.97 7.31
CA ASP A 511 23.82 -29.34 7.15
C ASP A 511 23.06 -30.41 7.97
N ASN A 512 21.98 -30.04 8.67
CA ASN A 512 21.19 -30.97 9.49
C ASN A 512 19.69 -30.66 9.42
N THR A 513 18.86 -31.70 9.42
CA THR A 513 17.40 -31.60 9.57
C THR A 513 17.05 -31.65 11.06
N ASN A 514 16.61 -30.53 11.64
CA ASN A 514 15.99 -30.53 12.96
C ASN A 514 14.55 -30.00 12.84
N GLU A 515 13.57 -30.83 13.21
CA GLU A 515 12.13 -30.54 13.10
C GLU A 515 11.73 -29.27 13.90
N GLU A 516 12.50 -28.88 14.93
CA GLU A 516 12.24 -27.66 15.70
C GLU A 516 12.79 -26.37 15.01
N THR A 517 13.76 -26.49 14.11
CA THR A 517 14.44 -25.36 13.43
C THR A 517 14.08 -25.22 11.96
N MET A 518 13.51 -26.26 11.33
CA MET A 518 12.98 -26.23 9.98
C MET A 518 11.80 -25.26 9.86
N GLY A 519 11.94 -24.26 8.98
CA GLY A 519 10.77 -23.53 8.48
C GLY A 519 9.93 -24.46 7.60
N HIS A 520 8.61 -24.28 7.52
CA HIS A 520 7.71 -25.08 6.68
C HIS A 520 7.28 -24.33 5.40
N GLY A 521 7.99 -23.26 5.02
CA GLY A 521 7.59 -22.38 3.92
C GLY A 521 6.35 -21.53 4.26
N SER A 522 5.92 -20.69 3.34
CA SER A 522 4.70 -19.87 3.52
C SER A 522 3.47 -20.70 3.15
N THR A 523 2.62 -21.00 4.13
CA THR A 523 1.47 -21.90 3.97
C THR A 523 0.26 -21.39 4.75
N MET A 524 -0.94 -21.86 4.37
CA MET A 524 -2.13 -21.77 5.21
C MET A 524 -2.81 -23.12 5.32
N THR A 525 -3.28 -23.44 6.52
CA THR A 525 -4.00 -24.69 6.82
C THR A 525 -5.43 -24.37 7.23
N PHE A 526 -6.43 -25.04 6.67
CA PHE A 526 -7.84 -24.87 7.01
C PHE A 526 -8.55 -26.17 7.34
N LYS A 527 -9.42 -26.13 8.33
CA LYS A 527 -10.26 -27.24 8.78
C LYS A 527 -11.72 -26.84 8.79
N SER A 528 -12.57 -27.69 8.23
CA SER A 528 -14.02 -27.55 8.31
C SER A 528 -14.48 -27.54 9.78
N THR A 529 -15.33 -26.59 10.12
CA THR A 529 -15.98 -26.44 11.43
C THR A 529 -17.11 -27.45 11.64
N ASP A 530 -17.73 -27.90 10.55
CA ASP A 530 -18.72 -28.98 10.53
C ASP A 530 -18.54 -29.85 9.28
N SER A 531 -17.79 -30.95 9.46
CA SER A 531 -17.48 -31.90 8.39
C SER A 531 -18.72 -32.62 7.83
N ALA A 532 -19.87 -32.57 8.51
CA ALA A 532 -21.10 -33.21 8.06
C ALA A 532 -21.87 -32.36 7.05
N THR A 533 -21.70 -31.03 7.09
CA THR A 533 -22.44 -30.08 6.25
C THR A 533 -21.56 -29.23 5.34
N PHE A 534 -20.25 -29.23 5.59
CA PHE A 534 -19.25 -28.48 4.82
C PHE A 534 -18.09 -29.40 4.42
N ASN A 535 -18.05 -29.76 3.13
CA ASN A 535 -17.18 -30.80 2.60
C ASN A 535 -15.80 -30.27 2.14
N ASP A 536 -14.87 -31.19 1.89
CA ASP A 536 -13.48 -30.87 1.51
C ASP A 536 -13.37 -30.02 0.23
N ASN A 537 -14.24 -30.23 -0.77
CA ASN A 537 -14.21 -29.41 -1.99
C ASN A 537 -14.61 -27.95 -1.69
N GLN A 538 -15.54 -27.74 -0.77
CA GLN A 538 -15.95 -26.40 -0.35
C GLN A 538 -14.86 -25.72 0.51
N VAL A 539 -14.14 -26.49 1.34
CA VAL A 539 -12.94 -26.00 2.05
C VAL A 539 -11.89 -25.52 1.04
N LEU A 540 -11.57 -26.32 0.03
CA LEU A 540 -10.59 -25.97 -1.00
C LEU A 540 -11.05 -24.76 -1.85
N ALA A 541 -12.35 -24.65 -2.13
CA ALA A 541 -12.91 -23.51 -2.85
C ALA A 541 -12.77 -22.20 -2.06
N LEU A 542 -13.17 -22.17 -0.77
CA LEU A 542 -12.97 -20.99 0.08
C LEU A 542 -11.50 -20.69 0.32
N MET A 543 -10.65 -21.71 0.48
CA MET A 543 -9.21 -21.51 0.58
C MET A 543 -8.66 -20.82 -0.68
N GLY A 544 -9.16 -21.18 -1.86
CA GLY A 544 -8.82 -20.55 -3.14
C GLY A 544 -9.33 -19.12 -3.28
N ALA A 545 -10.23 -18.66 -2.41
CA ALA A 545 -10.72 -17.29 -2.35
C ALA A 545 -9.90 -16.37 -1.43
N ILE A 546 -8.95 -16.92 -0.67
CA ILE A 546 -8.08 -16.09 0.18
C ILE A 546 -7.06 -15.36 -0.69
N ARG A 547 -6.83 -14.09 -0.33
CA ARG A 547 -5.85 -13.22 -0.98
C ARG A 547 -4.92 -12.64 0.08
N ILE A 548 -3.66 -12.53 -0.29
CA ILE A 548 -2.61 -11.90 0.51
C ILE A 548 -2.03 -10.74 -0.29
N VAL A 549 -1.96 -9.56 0.30
CA VAL A 549 -1.46 -8.34 -0.35
C VAL A 549 -0.31 -7.79 0.49
N PHE A 550 0.85 -7.64 -0.16
CA PHE A 550 2.05 -7.04 0.40
C PHE A 550 2.12 -5.59 -0.03
N PHE A 551 2.15 -4.64 0.92
CA PHE A 551 2.19 -3.21 0.62
C PHE A 551 3.15 -2.46 1.55
N ASP A 552 3.66 -1.32 1.10
CA ASP A 552 4.55 -0.45 1.88
C ASP A 552 3.72 0.62 2.62
N PRO A 553 3.56 0.53 3.95
CA PRO A 553 2.84 1.54 4.72
C PRO A 553 3.58 2.89 4.80
N GLY A 554 4.90 2.92 4.59
CA GLY A 554 5.71 4.15 4.56
C GLY A 554 5.67 4.88 3.21
N ALA A 555 5.23 4.21 2.15
CA ALA A 555 5.09 4.78 0.81
C ALA A 555 3.62 4.98 0.41
N GLY A 556 2.75 5.33 1.35
CA GLY A 556 1.34 5.65 1.10
C GLY A 556 0.49 4.41 0.75
N ASN A 557 0.79 3.27 1.35
CA ASN A 557 0.13 1.97 1.11
C ASN A 557 0.27 1.43 -0.31
N LYS A 558 1.41 1.70 -0.94
CA LYS A 558 1.76 1.20 -2.26
C LYS A 558 1.86 -0.32 -2.26
N VAL A 559 1.08 -1.00 -3.09
CA VAL A 559 1.12 -2.46 -3.25
C VAL A 559 2.42 -2.85 -3.94
N ILE A 560 3.10 -3.82 -3.36
CA ILE A 560 4.40 -4.33 -3.80
C ILE A 560 4.21 -5.68 -4.50
N ALA A 561 3.41 -6.57 -3.91
CA ALA A 561 3.12 -7.89 -4.45
C ALA A 561 1.76 -8.40 -3.97
N THR A 562 1.18 -9.35 -4.71
CA THR A 562 -0.02 -10.08 -4.31
C THR A 562 0.23 -11.58 -4.36
N ALA A 563 -0.46 -12.33 -3.51
CA ALA A 563 -0.32 -13.76 -3.35
C ALA A 563 -1.66 -14.49 -3.23
N LYS A 564 -1.61 -15.78 -3.58
CA LYS A 564 -2.72 -16.74 -3.46
C LYS A 564 -2.22 -18.08 -2.97
N LEU A 565 -3.16 -18.93 -2.53
CA LEU A 565 -2.89 -20.30 -2.11
C LEU A 565 -2.99 -21.26 -3.29
N ASP A 566 -2.02 -22.18 -3.41
CA ASP A 566 -2.03 -23.26 -4.40
C ASP A 566 -2.93 -24.41 -3.92
N THR A 567 -4.23 -24.22 -4.11
CA THR A 567 -5.23 -25.20 -3.68
C THR A 567 -5.22 -26.48 -4.51
N ALA A 568 -4.62 -26.46 -5.72
CA ALA A 568 -4.52 -27.63 -6.57
C ALA A 568 -3.54 -28.68 -6.03
N ASN A 569 -2.50 -28.23 -5.31
CA ASN A 569 -1.50 -29.08 -4.66
C ASN A 569 -1.65 -29.15 -3.14
N ALA A 570 -2.81 -28.75 -2.61
CA ALA A 570 -3.07 -28.79 -1.17
C ALA A 570 -2.97 -30.22 -0.61
N ALA A 571 -2.40 -30.35 0.58
CA ALA A 571 -2.24 -31.62 1.28
C ALA A 571 -3.13 -31.68 2.53
N MET A 572 -3.75 -32.82 2.79
CA MET A 572 -4.61 -33.02 3.96
C MET A 572 -3.87 -33.78 5.07
N ASP A 573 -3.93 -33.27 6.30
CA ASP A 573 -3.45 -33.94 7.52
C ASP A 573 -4.53 -33.94 8.63
N GLU A 574 -4.14 -34.26 9.87
CA GLU A 574 -5.05 -34.24 11.04
C GLU A 574 -5.53 -32.81 11.44
N ASN A 575 -4.79 -31.79 11.01
CA ASN A 575 -5.02 -30.38 11.28
C ASN A 575 -5.84 -29.69 10.19
N GLY A 576 -5.90 -30.24 8.97
CA GLY A 576 -6.75 -29.76 7.87
C GLY A 576 -6.09 -29.84 6.50
N TRP A 577 -6.63 -29.11 5.53
CA TRP A 577 -6.02 -28.89 4.21
C TRP A 577 -4.98 -27.79 4.31
N THR A 578 -3.74 -28.08 3.94
CA THR A 578 -2.63 -27.13 3.90
C THR A 578 -2.25 -26.82 2.46
N ALA A 579 -2.20 -25.54 2.10
CA ALA A 579 -1.72 -25.09 0.79
C ALA A 579 -0.57 -24.08 0.93
N GLU A 580 0.35 -24.15 -0.04
CA GLU A 580 1.47 -23.24 -0.16
C GLU A 580 1.04 -21.90 -0.76
N MET A 581 1.73 -20.82 -0.37
CA MET A 581 1.48 -19.46 -0.83
C MET A 581 2.46 -19.08 -1.93
N TYR A 582 1.92 -18.52 -3.02
CA TYR A 582 2.70 -18.08 -4.17
C TYR A 582 2.37 -16.63 -4.52
N LEU A 583 3.39 -15.88 -4.95
CA LEU A 583 3.18 -14.56 -5.53
C LEU A 583 2.62 -14.69 -6.95
N TYR A 584 1.73 -13.77 -7.33
CA TYR A 584 1.15 -13.70 -8.66
C TYR A 584 1.28 -12.29 -9.26
N THR A 585 1.53 -12.22 -10.57
CA THR A 585 1.30 -11.01 -11.36
C THR A 585 0.05 -11.16 -12.20
N LYS A 586 -0.64 -10.03 -12.44
CA LYS A 586 -1.70 -9.93 -13.43
C LYS A 586 -1.06 -9.61 -14.77
N THR A 587 -1.09 -10.54 -15.72
CA THR A 587 -0.62 -10.28 -17.09
C THR A 587 -1.73 -9.56 -17.85
N ALA A 588 -1.41 -8.40 -18.45
CA ALA A 588 -2.31 -7.73 -19.38
C ALA A 588 -2.61 -8.67 -20.56
N GLY A 589 -3.89 -8.95 -20.81
CA GLY A 589 -4.29 -9.68 -22.01
C GLY A 589 -3.88 -8.90 -23.25
N GLY A 590 -3.40 -9.61 -24.27
CA GLY A 590 -2.91 -9.01 -25.51
C GLY A 590 -3.37 -9.78 -26.73
N THR A 591 -3.70 -9.04 -27.78
CA THR A 591 -3.96 -9.59 -29.12
C THR A 591 -2.70 -9.38 -29.95
N THR A 592 -2.06 -10.47 -30.36
CA THR A 592 -0.95 -10.41 -31.33
C THR A 592 -1.45 -10.83 -32.69
N THR A 593 -1.22 -9.98 -33.69
CA THR A 593 -1.47 -10.28 -35.10
C THR A 593 -0.14 -10.57 -35.78
N GLU A 594 0.03 -11.77 -36.34
CA GLU A 594 1.18 -12.14 -37.16
C GLU A 594 0.73 -12.52 -38.57
N TYR A 595 1.55 -12.21 -39.59
CA TYR A 595 1.32 -12.65 -40.97
C TYR A 595 2.14 -13.89 -41.27
N VAL A 596 1.50 -15.04 -41.44
CA VAL A 596 2.16 -16.35 -41.61
C VAL A 596 1.99 -16.85 -43.03
N ALA A 597 3.01 -17.50 -43.62
CA ALA A 597 2.90 -18.02 -44.99
C ALA A 597 1.82 -19.12 -45.10
N ALA A 598 0.93 -19.00 -46.09
CA ALA A 598 -0.14 -19.96 -46.36
C ALA A 598 0.42 -21.33 -46.76
N THR A 599 -0.20 -22.42 -46.29
CA THR A 599 0.26 -23.77 -46.61
C THR A 599 -0.08 -24.18 -48.04
N THR A 600 0.64 -25.15 -48.58
CA THR A 600 0.42 -25.68 -49.95
C THR A 600 -1.03 -26.16 -50.16
N GLU A 601 -1.69 -26.68 -49.13
CA GLU A 601 -3.10 -27.12 -49.14
C GLU A 601 -4.07 -25.94 -49.29
N GLN A 602 -3.86 -24.86 -48.53
CA GLN A 602 -4.67 -23.63 -48.60
C GLN A 602 -4.54 -22.93 -49.95
N VAL A 603 -3.33 -22.94 -50.53
CA VAL A 603 -3.04 -22.40 -51.87
C VAL A 603 -3.67 -23.26 -52.98
N THR A 604 -3.85 -24.57 -52.76
CA THR A 604 -4.42 -25.51 -53.75
C THR A 604 -5.95 -25.43 -53.78
N ALA A 605 -6.61 -25.30 -52.62
CA ALA A 605 -8.06 -25.10 -52.53
C ALA A 605 -8.51 -23.80 -53.23
N ALA A 606 -7.69 -22.76 -53.14
CA ALA A 606 -7.86 -21.46 -53.79
C ALA A 606 -7.89 -21.49 -55.33
N LYS A 607 -7.25 -22.48 -55.98
CA LYS A 607 -7.15 -22.56 -57.45
C LYS A 607 -8.35 -23.24 -58.13
N ASN A 608 -9.21 -23.94 -57.38
CA ASN A 608 -10.25 -24.82 -57.94
C ASN A 608 -11.67 -24.22 -57.98
N ASN A 609 -11.84 -22.94 -57.63
CA ASN A 609 -13.15 -22.27 -57.77
C ASN A 609 -13.32 -21.74 -59.19
N GLU A 610 -14.04 -22.49 -60.02
CA GLU A 610 -14.49 -22.08 -61.35
C GLU A 610 -15.73 -21.17 -61.24
N GLU A 611 -15.53 -19.89 -60.95
CA GLU A 611 -16.47 -18.85 -61.37
C GLU A 611 -15.72 -17.52 -61.50
N GLY A 612 -15.88 -16.86 -62.65
CA GLY A 612 -15.11 -15.70 -63.05
C GLY A 612 -15.24 -14.51 -62.08
N ALA A 613 -14.13 -13.77 -61.98
CA ALA A 613 -13.82 -12.65 -61.06
C ALA A 613 -13.27 -13.10 -59.69
N ALA A 614 -11.93 -13.07 -59.61
CA ALA A 614 -11.11 -13.50 -58.49
C ALA A 614 -11.50 -12.83 -57.16
N LYS A 615 -12.10 -13.61 -56.26
CA LYS A 615 -12.13 -13.35 -54.82
C LYS A 615 -11.76 -14.64 -54.11
N LEU A 616 -10.62 -14.66 -53.43
CA LEU A 616 -10.12 -15.80 -52.67
C LEU A 616 -10.72 -15.73 -51.25
N TYR A 617 -11.36 -16.79 -50.79
CA TYR A 617 -11.83 -16.90 -49.41
C TYR A 617 -10.92 -17.86 -48.65
N VAL A 618 -10.13 -17.37 -47.70
CA VAL A 618 -9.35 -18.21 -46.77
C VAL A 618 -10.07 -18.25 -45.44
N GLN A 619 -10.36 -19.45 -44.96
CA GLN A 619 -11.01 -19.68 -43.67
C GLN A 619 -10.02 -19.44 -42.53
N SER A 620 -10.25 -18.44 -41.69
CA SER A 620 -9.67 -18.38 -40.35
C SER A 620 -10.68 -18.94 -39.34
N ILE A 621 -10.22 -19.72 -38.37
CA ILE A 621 -11.04 -20.20 -37.25
C ILE A 621 -10.64 -19.36 -36.03
N ALA A 622 -11.52 -18.43 -35.65
CA ALA A 622 -11.52 -17.81 -34.33
C ALA A 622 -12.98 -17.82 -33.82
N ASN A 623 -13.20 -18.40 -32.64
CA ASN A 623 -14.51 -18.43 -31.96
C ASN A 623 -15.72 -18.87 -32.82
N GLU A 624 -15.57 -19.92 -33.63
CA GLU A 624 -16.64 -20.48 -34.49
C GLU A 624 -17.28 -19.51 -35.50
N GLU A 625 -16.73 -18.30 -35.69
CA GLU A 625 -17.23 -17.31 -36.64
C GLU A 625 -16.28 -17.16 -37.83
N THR A 626 -16.83 -17.18 -39.06
CA THR A 626 -16.04 -17.17 -40.31
C THR A 626 -16.01 -15.77 -40.92
N THR A 627 -14.83 -15.18 -41.06
CA THR A 627 -14.63 -13.90 -41.77
C THR A 627 -13.84 -14.08 -43.06
N TYR A 628 -14.17 -13.26 -44.07
CA TYR A 628 -13.68 -13.35 -45.44
C TYR A 628 -12.84 -12.10 -45.80
N VAL A 629 -11.65 -12.28 -46.38
CA VAL A 629 -10.74 -11.20 -46.82
C VAL A 629 -10.56 -11.24 -48.35
N GLU A 630 -10.71 -10.10 -49.04
CA GLU A 630 -10.50 -9.99 -50.51
C GLU A 630 -9.02 -9.77 -50.87
N ALA A 631 -8.52 -10.49 -51.88
CA ALA A 631 -7.19 -10.29 -52.48
C ALA A 631 -7.27 -10.09 -54.01
N ASN A 632 -6.50 -9.14 -54.55
CA ASN A 632 -6.49 -8.80 -55.98
C ASN A 632 -5.67 -9.80 -56.83
N ALA A 633 -6.16 -10.10 -58.03
CA ALA A 633 -5.62 -11.14 -58.94
C ALA A 633 -4.13 -10.98 -59.31
N ASP A 634 -3.60 -9.76 -59.28
CA ASP A 634 -2.23 -9.46 -59.71
C ASP A 634 -1.15 -9.95 -58.73
N GLN A 635 -1.50 -10.17 -57.45
CA GLN A 635 -0.53 -10.66 -56.45
C GLN A 635 -0.24 -12.17 -56.57
N ILE A 636 -1.11 -12.93 -57.22
CA ILE A 636 -1.01 -14.40 -57.33
C ILE A 636 -0.01 -14.82 -58.44
N ALA A 637 0.24 -13.98 -59.44
CA ALA A 637 1.07 -14.32 -60.60
C ALA A 637 2.59 -14.17 -60.37
N ALA A 638 3.02 -13.53 -59.27
CA ALA A 638 4.43 -13.16 -59.06
C ALA A 638 5.23 -14.11 -58.14
N GLY A 639 4.64 -15.21 -57.64
CA GLY A 639 5.38 -16.16 -56.79
C GLY A 639 5.93 -15.55 -55.50
N THR A 640 5.35 -14.45 -55.03
CA THR A 640 5.61 -13.89 -53.69
C THR A 640 4.54 -14.45 -52.74
N GLY A 641 4.99 -15.01 -51.61
CA GLY A 641 4.19 -15.85 -50.73
C GLY A 641 2.87 -15.20 -50.31
N LEU A 642 1.79 -15.97 -50.39
CA LEU A 642 0.50 -15.60 -49.81
C LEU A 642 0.63 -15.70 -48.28
N PHE A 643 0.43 -14.62 -47.55
CA PHE A 643 0.44 -14.61 -46.08
C PHE A 643 -0.99 -14.53 -45.55
N VAL A 644 -1.29 -15.28 -44.50
CA VAL A 644 -2.57 -15.30 -43.80
C VAL A 644 -2.40 -14.57 -42.48
N GLU A 645 -3.37 -13.73 -42.11
CA GLU A 645 -3.40 -13.09 -40.79
C GLU A 645 -3.73 -14.14 -39.73
N LYS A 646 -2.83 -14.35 -38.79
CA LYS A 646 -3.02 -15.19 -37.61
C LYS A 646 -3.11 -14.29 -36.38
N THR A 647 -4.33 -14.10 -35.89
CA THR A 647 -4.59 -13.41 -34.63
C THR A 647 -4.52 -14.43 -33.50
N THR A 648 -3.63 -14.21 -32.53
CA THR A 648 -3.57 -14.98 -31.29
C THR A 648 -3.99 -14.07 -30.14
N THR A 649 -5.11 -14.41 -29.51
CA THR A 649 -5.58 -13.69 -28.31
C THR A 649 -5.12 -14.46 -27.08
N THR A 650 -4.32 -13.82 -26.23
CA THR A 650 -3.98 -14.38 -24.92
C THR A 650 -4.93 -13.78 -23.90
N ALA A 651 -5.70 -14.62 -23.20
CA ALA A 651 -6.57 -14.14 -22.12
C ALA A 651 -5.72 -13.43 -21.05
N ALA A 652 -6.24 -12.34 -20.48
CA ALA A 652 -5.67 -11.79 -19.24
C ALA A 652 -5.65 -12.92 -18.21
N GLY A 653 -4.47 -13.20 -17.66
CA GLY A 653 -4.24 -14.35 -16.80
C GLY A 653 -3.30 -13.99 -15.66
N GLU A 654 -3.44 -14.72 -14.56
CA GLU A 654 -2.56 -14.58 -13.41
C GLU A 654 -1.42 -15.58 -13.55
N GLN A 655 -0.18 -15.09 -13.46
CA GLN A 655 1.00 -15.94 -13.54
C GLN A 655 1.74 -15.93 -12.20
N LYS A 656 2.12 -17.11 -11.75
CA LYS A 656 2.97 -17.31 -10.58
C LYS A 656 4.36 -16.70 -10.84
N ILE A 657 4.87 -15.93 -9.90
CA ILE A 657 6.20 -15.32 -10.00
C ILE A 657 7.25 -16.36 -9.59
N GLU A 658 8.12 -16.77 -10.51
CA GLU A 658 9.09 -17.85 -10.26
C GLU A 658 10.13 -17.52 -9.17
N ASN A 659 10.58 -16.27 -9.09
CA ASN A 659 11.61 -15.87 -8.12
C ASN A 659 11.07 -15.48 -6.73
N ASN A 660 9.73 -15.37 -6.59
CA ASN A 660 9.04 -14.94 -5.37
C ASN A 660 9.60 -13.69 -4.68
N ALA A 661 10.23 -12.79 -5.45
CA ALA A 661 10.78 -11.56 -4.91
C ALA A 661 9.66 -10.57 -4.62
N ILE A 662 9.66 -10.05 -3.38
CA ILE A 662 8.73 -9.03 -2.91
C ILE A 662 9.34 -7.66 -3.16
N MET A 663 10.49 -7.36 -2.54
CA MET A 663 11.15 -6.05 -2.67
C MET A 663 12.67 -6.14 -2.63
N PRO A 664 13.40 -5.19 -3.24
CA PRO A 664 14.83 -5.04 -3.00
C PRO A 664 15.11 -4.57 -1.58
N LEU A 665 16.20 -5.06 -1.00
CA LEU A 665 16.69 -4.71 0.33
C LEU A 665 18.06 -4.04 0.23
N THR A 666 18.19 -2.90 0.89
CA THR A 666 19.46 -2.22 1.09
C THR A 666 20.12 -2.66 2.40
N GLN A 667 21.43 -2.92 2.35
CA GLN A 667 22.21 -3.32 3.51
C GLN A 667 22.04 -2.33 4.67
N ASN A 668 21.86 -2.86 5.88
CA ASN A 668 21.73 -2.12 7.14
C ASN A 668 20.64 -1.04 7.14
N THR A 669 19.67 -1.13 6.22
CA THR A 669 18.53 -0.21 6.15
C THR A 669 17.28 -0.99 6.53
N ALA A 670 16.48 -0.43 7.44
CA ALA A 670 15.19 -0.98 7.80
C ALA A 670 14.14 -0.63 6.74
N HIS A 671 13.39 -1.63 6.30
CA HIS A 671 12.29 -1.53 5.35
C HIS A 671 10.98 -1.92 6.03
N LYS A 672 9.88 -1.25 5.69
CA LYS A 672 8.55 -1.55 6.23
C LYS A 672 7.78 -2.41 5.22
N LEU A 673 6.99 -3.34 5.73
CA LEU A 673 6.10 -4.15 4.90
C LEU A 673 4.86 -4.53 5.69
N SER A 674 3.69 -4.24 5.14
CA SER A 674 2.41 -4.67 5.68
C SER A 674 1.84 -5.80 4.85
N VAL A 675 1.24 -6.78 5.52
CA VAL A 675 0.62 -7.97 4.91
C VAL A 675 -0.87 -7.96 5.23
N LEU A 676 -1.70 -7.64 4.24
CA LEU A 676 -3.16 -7.72 4.33
C LEU A 676 -3.63 -9.11 3.87
N VAL A 677 -4.44 -9.78 4.69
CA VAL A 677 -5.10 -11.04 4.34
C VAL A 677 -6.61 -10.83 4.37
N TYR A 678 -7.31 -11.23 3.32
CA TYR A 678 -8.76 -11.09 3.21
C TYR A 678 -9.39 -12.21 2.36
N LEU A 679 -10.70 -12.38 2.50
CA LEU A 679 -11.51 -13.29 1.68
C LEU A 679 -12.12 -12.52 0.50
N ASP A 680 -11.73 -12.88 -0.73
CA ASP A 680 -12.14 -12.19 -1.95
C ASP A 680 -13.56 -12.57 -2.37
N GLY A 681 -14.51 -11.67 -2.11
CA GLY A 681 -15.93 -11.89 -2.39
C GLY A 681 -16.28 -12.00 -3.87
N ASN A 682 -15.41 -11.56 -4.78
CA ASN A 682 -15.67 -11.66 -6.22
C ASN A 682 -15.55 -13.09 -6.76
N VAL A 683 -14.85 -13.97 -6.02
CA VAL A 683 -14.66 -15.36 -6.40
C VAL A 683 -15.42 -16.36 -5.54
N VAL A 684 -16.06 -15.90 -4.45
CA VAL A 684 -16.86 -16.78 -3.59
C VAL A 684 -18.27 -16.92 -4.15
N GLY A 685 -18.67 -18.14 -4.47
CA GLY A 685 -20.02 -18.50 -4.84
C GLY A 685 -20.86 -19.04 -3.67
N ASN A 686 -22.17 -19.11 -3.86
CA ASN A 686 -23.09 -19.68 -2.87
C ASN A 686 -22.89 -21.17 -2.62
N ASP A 687 -22.31 -21.89 -3.58
CA ASP A 687 -22.03 -23.34 -3.44
C ASP A 687 -20.75 -23.61 -2.63
N ASP A 688 -19.92 -22.57 -2.42
CA ASP A 688 -18.65 -22.66 -1.71
C ASP A 688 -18.81 -22.49 -0.19
N VAL A 689 -20.03 -22.22 0.31
CA VAL A 689 -20.27 -21.85 1.72
C VAL A 689 -21.11 -22.89 2.47
N ALA A 690 -20.96 -22.95 3.79
CA ALA A 690 -21.77 -23.83 4.63
C ALA A 690 -23.23 -23.34 4.68
N ALA A 691 -24.18 -24.19 4.32
CA ALA A 691 -25.59 -23.80 4.25
C ALA A 691 -26.33 -23.82 5.60
N THR A 692 -25.69 -24.30 6.67
CA THR A 692 -26.33 -24.54 7.98
C THR A 692 -25.48 -24.17 9.20
N ALA A 693 -24.22 -23.78 9.00
CA ALA A 693 -23.29 -23.44 10.08
C ALA A 693 -23.00 -21.94 10.07
N ALA A 694 -22.90 -21.32 11.25
CA ALA A 694 -22.52 -19.91 11.40
C ALA A 694 -21.08 -19.65 10.90
N THR A 695 -20.18 -20.62 11.07
CA THR A 695 -18.79 -20.58 10.60
C THR A 695 -18.52 -21.71 9.64
N SER A 696 -17.83 -21.46 8.51
CA SER A 696 -17.55 -22.47 7.48
C SER A 696 -16.24 -23.23 7.72
N MET A 697 -15.16 -22.55 8.12
CA MET A 697 -13.87 -23.17 8.40
C MET A 697 -13.02 -22.37 9.38
N THR A 698 -12.06 -23.04 10.01
CA THR A 698 -11.02 -22.41 10.85
C THR A 698 -9.64 -22.62 10.25
N GLY A 699 -8.72 -21.67 10.42
CA GLY A 699 -7.42 -21.77 9.75
C GLY A 699 -6.22 -21.34 10.57
N LYS A 700 -5.02 -21.61 10.04
CA LYS A 700 -3.74 -21.13 10.55
C LYS A 700 -2.89 -20.64 9.38
N MET A 701 -2.08 -19.62 9.61
CA MET A 701 -1.14 -19.08 8.62
C MET A 701 0.29 -19.22 9.12
N ASN A 702 1.17 -19.65 8.24
CA ASN A 702 2.61 -19.58 8.45
C ASN A 702 3.19 -18.71 7.33
N LEU A 703 3.90 -17.66 7.68
CA LEU A 703 4.49 -16.74 6.71
C LEU A 703 6.00 -16.76 6.89
N GLN A 704 6.75 -17.06 5.82
CA GLN A 704 8.20 -17.18 5.91
C GLN A 704 8.87 -16.34 4.85
N PHE A 705 9.94 -15.66 5.25
CA PHE A 705 10.69 -14.76 4.41
C PHE A 705 12.15 -15.19 4.34
N ALA A 706 12.74 -15.04 3.15
CA ALA A 706 14.14 -15.29 2.91
C ALA A 706 14.81 -14.08 2.23
N SER A 707 16.13 -14.03 2.31
CA SER A 707 16.95 -13.11 1.51
C SER A 707 17.46 -13.83 0.27
N SER A 708 17.57 -13.14 -0.85
CA SER A 708 18.21 -13.68 -2.06
C SER A 708 19.74 -13.72 -1.98
N ALA A 709 20.36 -13.26 -0.89
CA ALA A 709 21.81 -13.26 -0.75
C ALA A 709 22.34 -14.69 -0.58
N ASN A 710 23.42 -15.01 -1.29
CA ASN A 710 24.07 -16.32 -1.17
C ASN A 710 24.90 -16.37 0.12
N LEU A 711 24.50 -17.21 1.07
CA LEU A 711 25.20 -17.37 2.34
C LEU A 711 26.47 -18.19 2.14
N VAL A 712 27.64 -17.56 2.25
CA VAL A 712 28.91 -18.29 2.36
C VAL A 712 29.18 -18.49 3.86
N PRO A 713 29.22 -19.74 4.36
CA PRO A 713 29.59 -19.99 5.75
C PRO A 713 30.96 -19.40 6.03
N MET A 714 31.15 -18.86 7.23
CA MET A 714 32.47 -18.43 7.67
C MET A 714 33.41 -19.65 7.69
N GLU A 715 34.37 -19.72 6.76
CA GLU A 715 35.42 -20.73 6.80
C GLU A 715 36.23 -20.53 8.09
N TYR A 716 36.03 -21.43 9.06
CA TYR A 716 36.94 -21.53 10.19
C TYR A 716 38.26 -22.11 9.68
N ALA A 717 39.17 -21.24 9.23
CA ALA A 717 40.56 -21.62 9.06
C ALA A 717 41.05 -22.15 10.42
N ALA A 718 41.46 -23.42 10.47
CA ALA A 718 41.98 -24.04 11.67
C ALA A 718 43.07 -23.13 12.29
N LEU A 719 42.91 -22.79 13.57
CA LEU A 719 43.91 -22.06 14.34
C LEU A 719 45.27 -22.75 14.16
N ASN A 720 46.22 -22.03 13.56
CA ASN A 720 47.58 -22.48 13.41
C ASN A 720 48.24 -22.46 14.80
N ILE A 721 48.08 -23.55 15.56
CA ILE A 721 48.74 -23.72 16.86
C ILE A 721 50.24 -23.85 16.56
N PRO A 722 51.09 -22.89 16.96
CA PRO A 722 52.52 -23.02 16.79
C PRO A 722 52.98 -24.17 17.69
N ALA A 723 53.67 -25.16 17.12
CA ALA A 723 54.21 -26.28 17.88
C ALA A 723 55.09 -25.76 19.03
N ALA A 724 54.64 -25.98 20.26
CA ALA A 724 55.41 -25.66 21.45
C ALA A 724 56.64 -26.57 21.51
N ASN A 725 57.81 -25.93 21.70
CA ASN A 725 59.09 -26.58 21.96
C ASN A 725 58.97 -27.65 23.05
N ALA A 726 59.07 -28.91 22.65
CA ALA A 726 59.31 -30.02 23.57
C ALA A 726 60.78 -29.99 24.00
N GLY A 727 61.05 -29.27 25.08
CA GLY A 727 62.32 -29.29 25.80
C GLY A 727 62.06 -29.20 27.30
N GLY A 728 62.17 -30.32 28.01
CA GLY A 728 62.03 -30.36 29.47
C GLY A 728 61.85 -31.76 30.01
N GLU A 729 62.99 -32.41 30.28
CA GLU A 729 63.13 -33.71 30.93
C GLU A 729 62.54 -33.78 32.35
N ASN A 730 62.27 -35.02 32.77
CA ASN A 730 62.60 -35.71 34.04
C ASN A 730 61.40 -36.23 34.88
N PRO A 731 61.49 -37.40 35.54
CA PRO A 731 62.32 -38.60 35.31
C PRO A 731 61.52 -39.84 34.84
#